data_AF-A0A2U3Y734-F1
#
_entry.id   AF-A0A2U3Y734-F1
#
_cell.length_a   1.000
_cell.length_b   1.000
_cell.length_c   1.000
_cell.angle_alpha   90.00
_cell.angle_beta   90.00
_cell.angle_gamma   90.00
#
_symmetry.space_group_name_H-M   'P 1'
#
loop_
_entity.id
_entity.type
_entity.pdbx_description
1 polymer ?
#
loop_
_entity_poly.entity_id
_entity_poly.type
_entity_poly.pdbx_seq_one_letter_code
_entity_poly.pdbx_strand_id
1 'polypeptide(L)'
;MGVALTRSAQWTAAGYGTRTLEITPLNEAILKEIIMFVESFIYKHPQEAKYVFVEPLEWKTNLDPSAFESGYIVSETTVKSEEVDKDGQPLLSVSVPHIKVRSFGQLSRLLLIAKDTKLKEAQACIEANRDPVTKILGLDYNTKKEDTSVVNILDKITKDEDPESEIKMKLGMLLKQLDLHLLNHSLKHISLEICLKPTIVKNDIELLKHFSGKGEQTVLESIDYTSDYEFSNGCRAPPWRQIHGEICYVLVKPHDVETLCITCSAEGVFLNGGKTDDEGEINYERKSEIYKDLVTFLKEKSAKFSENMSKQDVRFSGEWKKKEALKEAPKKEEAAALQKALPASGKSVLEKNQINFGKSQMTKRLEPSLNWKATVDFKKHKSLLKDTQEEKHGGRLERSGPPVSHRRAQLVRKSAEKIEEIISGSSSESEEDEEPPDHRQEANVDLPSEYWQIQKLVKYLKGGNQIATVIALCSLKDFNLAQETCQLAIRDVGGLEVLINLLDTDEVKCKIGSLKILKEISHNPQIRRNIVDLGGLPIMVNILDSPHKSLKCLAAETIANVAKFRRARQAVRRHGGIAKLVALLDCAQNSGELAQSSLCNARDVEVARCGALALWSCSKSYMNKEAIRKAGGIPLLAGLLKTSHENVLIPVVGTLQECASEESYRAAIKAERIIENLVKNLNSENEQLQEHCAMAIYQCAEDKETRDLVRLHGGLKPLASLLNNTDNKERLAAVTGAIWKCSISKENVTKFREYKAIETLVGLLTDQPEEVLVNVVGALGECCQEYETRVLVRKCGGIQPLVNLLVGINQALLVNVTKAVGACAVEPESMMIIDRLDGVRLLWSLLKNPHPHVKASAAWALCPCIQNAKDAGEMVRSFVGGLELVVNLLKSDNKEVLASVCAAITNIAKDQENLAVITDHGVVPLLSKLANTNNDKLRRHLAEAISRCCMWGRNRVAFGEYKAVAPLVHYLKSDDTNVHQATAQALYQLSEDADNCITMHENGAVKLLLDMVGSPDEELQEAAAGCISNIRRLALAIEKARYT
;
A
#
# COMPACT_ATOMS: atom_id res chain seq x y z
N MET A 1 21.78 -16.79 -8.19
CA MET A 1 21.61 -17.62 -9.40
C MET A 1 21.26 -19.08 -9.12
N GLY A 2 21.38 -19.57 -7.88
CA GLY A 2 21.17 -21.00 -7.58
C GLY A 2 19.71 -21.43 -7.69
N VAL A 3 18.75 -20.53 -7.46
CA VAL A 3 17.32 -20.89 -7.46
C VAL A 3 16.77 -20.96 -8.89
N ALA A 4 16.99 -19.94 -9.73
CA ALA A 4 16.52 -19.95 -11.11
C ALA A 4 17.15 -21.08 -11.93
N LEU A 5 18.45 -21.33 -11.78
CA LEU A 5 19.13 -22.44 -12.47
C LEU A 5 18.72 -23.82 -11.96
N THR A 6 18.20 -23.95 -10.73
CA THR A 6 17.72 -25.25 -10.19
C THR A 6 16.22 -25.47 -10.39
N ARG A 7 15.39 -24.42 -10.34
CA ARG A 7 13.91 -24.50 -10.38
C ARG A 7 13.28 -24.06 -11.71
N SER A 8 13.99 -23.28 -12.55
CA SER A 8 13.41 -22.66 -13.77
C SER A 8 14.11 -23.05 -15.07
N ALA A 9 15.44 -23.26 -15.06
CA ALA A 9 16.15 -23.77 -16.23
C ALA A 9 15.83 -25.25 -16.51
N GLN A 10 15.73 -25.62 -17.78
CA GLN A 10 15.37 -26.96 -18.23
C GLN A 10 16.63 -27.84 -18.41
N TRP A 11 16.65 -29.01 -17.78
CA TRP A 11 17.81 -29.91 -17.75
C TRP A 11 17.45 -31.31 -18.19
N THR A 12 18.30 -31.92 -19.02
CA THR A 12 18.10 -33.27 -19.56
C THR A 12 17.82 -34.29 -18.45
N ALA A 13 16.82 -35.15 -18.66
CA ALA A 13 16.45 -36.23 -17.74
C ALA A 13 17.65 -37.13 -17.37
N ALA A 14 17.64 -37.65 -16.14
CA ALA A 14 18.82 -38.24 -15.49
C ALA A 14 19.15 -39.69 -15.92
N GLY A 15 19.35 -39.93 -17.22
CA GLY A 15 19.83 -41.21 -17.77
C GLY A 15 21.34 -41.19 -18.03
N TYR A 16 22.14 -41.70 -17.08
CA TYR A 16 23.58 -42.02 -17.25
C TYR A 16 24.45 -40.92 -17.92
N GLY A 17 24.35 -39.68 -17.46
CA GLY A 17 25.23 -38.59 -17.88
C GLY A 17 25.23 -37.39 -16.94
N THR A 18 26.22 -36.52 -17.07
CA THR A 18 26.16 -35.16 -16.54
C THR A 18 25.02 -34.42 -17.23
N ARG A 19 23.91 -34.16 -16.51
CA ARG A 19 22.78 -33.37 -17.05
C ARG A 19 23.30 -32.08 -17.68
N THR A 20 22.96 -31.87 -18.96
CA THR A 20 23.19 -30.65 -19.72
C THR A 20 21.93 -29.79 -19.71
N LEU A 21 22.06 -28.52 -20.07
CA LEU A 21 20.93 -27.64 -20.34
C LEU A 21 20.26 -28.08 -21.66
N GLU A 22 18.94 -28.10 -21.69
CA GLU A 22 18.18 -28.39 -22.90
C GLU A 22 18.19 -27.20 -23.87
N ILE A 23 18.15 -27.46 -25.18
CA ILE A 23 18.14 -26.39 -26.19
C ILE A 23 16.70 -25.89 -26.33
N THR A 24 16.31 -24.95 -25.47
CA THR A 24 14.97 -24.34 -25.44
C THR A 24 15.05 -22.81 -25.48
N PRO A 25 14.02 -22.09 -25.97
CA PRO A 25 14.01 -20.63 -25.99
C PRO A 25 14.14 -20.01 -24.58
N LEU A 26 13.54 -20.66 -23.57
CA LEU A 26 13.66 -20.30 -22.17
C LEU A 26 15.12 -20.37 -21.68
N ASN A 27 15.82 -21.46 -21.94
CA ASN A 27 17.23 -21.60 -21.56
C ASN A 27 18.14 -20.63 -22.34
N GLU A 28 17.87 -20.41 -23.63
CA GLU A 28 18.63 -19.43 -24.42
C GLU A 28 18.42 -17.99 -23.89
N ALA A 29 17.21 -17.64 -23.48
CA ALA A 29 16.92 -16.36 -22.83
C ALA A 29 17.63 -16.22 -21.47
N ILE A 30 17.59 -17.25 -20.61
CA ILE A 30 18.34 -17.30 -19.34
C ILE A 30 19.84 -17.08 -19.58
N LEU A 31 20.43 -17.75 -20.59
CA LEU A 31 21.86 -17.59 -20.92
C LEU A 31 22.18 -16.19 -21.45
N LYS A 32 21.29 -15.57 -22.24
CA LYS A 32 21.45 -14.17 -22.71
C LYS A 32 21.45 -13.17 -21.56
N GLU A 33 20.51 -13.28 -20.62
CA GLU A 33 20.47 -12.43 -19.42
C GLU A 33 21.75 -12.57 -18.56
N ILE A 34 22.27 -13.79 -18.42
CA ILE A 34 23.54 -14.06 -17.72
C ILE A 34 24.72 -13.39 -18.44
N ILE A 35 24.78 -13.49 -19.77
CA ILE A 35 25.82 -12.83 -20.59
C ILE A 35 25.73 -11.31 -20.42
N MET A 36 24.55 -10.70 -20.56
CA MET A 36 24.36 -9.25 -20.40
C MET A 36 24.73 -8.76 -18.99
N PHE A 37 24.44 -9.53 -17.94
CA PHE A 37 24.89 -9.24 -16.59
C PHE A 37 26.42 -9.21 -16.50
N VAL A 38 27.10 -10.26 -16.96
CA VAL A 38 28.58 -10.38 -16.86
C VAL A 38 29.29 -9.35 -17.76
N GLU A 39 28.83 -9.12 -18.98
CA GLU A 39 29.41 -8.12 -19.89
C GLU A 39 29.26 -6.71 -19.33
N SER A 40 28.11 -6.36 -18.75
CA SER A 40 27.91 -5.05 -18.12
C SER A 40 28.52 -4.90 -16.73
N PHE A 41 29.03 -5.99 -16.12
CA PHE A 41 29.48 -6.01 -14.72
C PHE A 41 30.69 -5.11 -14.47
N ILE A 42 31.72 -5.12 -15.34
CA ILE A 42 32.90 -4.25 -15.19
C ILE A 42 32.50 -2.76 -15.15
N TYR A 43 31.56 -2.36 -15.99
CA TYR A 43 31.15 -0.97 -16.16
C TYR A 43 30.23 -0.48 -15.03
N LYS A 44 29.42 -1.37 -14.45
CA LYS A 44 28.49 -1.06 -13.35
C LYS A 44 29.13 -1.20 -11.97
N HIS A 45 30.02 -2.19 -11.79
CA HIS A 45 30.55 -2.64 -10.50
C HIS A 45 32.08 -2.85 -10.55
N PRO A 46 32.87 -1.79 -10.80
CA PRO A 46 34.31 -1.90 -11.07
C PRO A 46 35.19 -2.25 -9.85
N GLN A 47 34.63 -2.23 -8.64
CA GLN A 47 35.31 -2.70 -7.43
C GLN A 47 35.05 -4.21 -7.24
N GLU A 48 33.78 -4.60 -7.26
CA GLU A 48 33.29 -5.96 -7.16
C GLU A 48 33.82 -6.86 -8.29
N ALA A 49 34.03 -6.29 -9.49
CA ALA A 49 34.60 -7.01 -10.64
C ALA A 49 36.02 -7.55 -10.39
N LYS A 50 36.75 -6.99 -9.41
CA LYS A 50 38.11 -7.40 -9.01
C LYS A 50 38.13 -8.42 -7.86
N TYR A 51 36.97 -8.76 -7.29
CA TYR A 51 36.89 -9.75 -6.23
C TYR A 51 37.35 -11.12 -6.72
N VAL A 52 38.13 -11.82 -5.89
CA VAL A 52 38.66 -13.16 -6.17
C VAL A 52 37.71 -14.20 -5.61
N PHE A 53 37.24 -15.10 -6.46
CA PHE A 53 36.31 -16.17 -6.10
C PHE A 53 36.96 -17.16 -5.12
N VAL A 54 36.18 -17.66 -4.15
CA VAL A 54 36.62 -18.67 -3.17
C VAL A 54 37.09 -19.95 -3.86
N GLU A 55 36.40 -20.38 -4.93
CA GLU A 55 36.82 -21.44 -5.84
C GLU A 55 36.76 -20.95 -7.31
N PRO A 56 37.67 -21.40 -8.19
CA PRO A 56 37.58 -21.11 -9.60
C PRO A 56 36.33 -21.75 -10.23
N LEU A 57 35.66 -20.99 -11.10
CA LEU A 57 34.74 -21.58 -12.08
C LEU A 57 35.59 -22.30 -13.12
N GLU A 58 35.29 -23.58 -13.38
CA GLU A 58 36.09 -24.44 -14.24
C GLU A 58 35.18 -25.16 -15.24
N TRP A 59 35.52 -25.11 -16.54
CA TRP A 59 34.77 -25.79 -17.60
C TRP A 59 35.67 -26.19 -18.78
N LYS A 60 35.09 -26.88 -19.77
CA LYS A 60 35.75 -27.19 -21.03
C LYS A 60 35.44 -26.10 -22.06
N THR A 61 36.47 -25.44 -22.55
CA THR A 61 36.40 -24.36 -23.54
C THR A 61 36.87 -24.84 -24.90
N ASN A 62 36.36 -24.23 -25.98
CA ASN A 62 36.91 -24.40 -27.33
C ASN A 62 37.59 -23.11 -27.84
N LEU A 63 37.92 -22.18 -26.95
CA LEU A 63 38.67 -20.97 -27.30
C LEU A 63 40.13 -21.31 -27.61
N ASP A 64 40.61 -20.82 -28.75
CA ASP A 64 42.00 -20.95 -29.18
C ASP A 64 42.91 -20.08 -28.29
N PRO A 65 44.06 -20.59 -27.78
CA PRO A 65 45.02 -19.79 -27.01
C PRO A 65 45.49 -18.50 -27.73
N SER A 66 45.53 -18.49 -29.06
CA SER A 66 45.90 -17.31 -29.87
C SER A 66 44.85 -16.20 -29.91
N ALA A 67 43.61 -16.45 -29.41
CA ALA A 67 42.57 -15.43 -29.30
C ALA A 67 42.74 -14.53 -28.06
N PHE A 68 43.72 -14.79 -27.20
CA PHE A 68 44.03 -13.98 -26.02
C PHE A 68 45.13 -12.98 -26.35
N GLU A 69 44.78 -11.69 -26.34
CA GLU A 69 45.67 -10.58 -26.67
C GLU A 69 46.36 -9.99 -25.41
N SER A 70 46.52 -8.67 -25.32
CA SER A 70 47.23 -8.00 -24.22
C SER A 70 46.59 -8.24 -22.84
N GLY A 71 47.43 -8.39 -21.80
CA GLY A 71 47.00 -8.78 -20.46
C GLY A 71 47.06 -10.30 -20.20
N TYR A 72 47.54 -11.09 -21.16
CA TYR A 72 47.67 -12.55 -21.06
C TYR A 72 49.04 -13.05 -21.55
N ILE A 73 49.63 -13.96 -20.77
CA ILE A 73 50.81 -14.74 -21.13
C ILE A 73 50.32 -16.00 -21.85
N VAL A 74 50.57 -16.07 -23.16
CA VAL A 74 50.15 -17.16 -24.04
C VAL A 74 51.34 -18.08 -24.37
N SER A 75 51.08 -19.38 -24.41
CA SER A 75 51.95 -20.46 -24.92
C SER A 75 51.10 -21.45 -25.71
N GLU A 76 51.71 -22.32 -26.53
CA GLU A 76 51.03 -23.21 -27.50
C GLU A 76 49.79 -23.97 -26.97
N THR A 77 49.76 -24.33 -25.69
CA THR A 77 48.67 -25.09 -25.05
C THR A 77 48.11 -24.45 -23.77
N THR A 78 48.62 -23.29 -23.36
CA THR A 78 48.23 -22.65 -22.08
C THR A 78 48.17 -21.12 -22.18
N VAL A 79 47.23 -20.52 -21.44
CA VAL A 79 47.10 -19.07 -21.27
C VAL A 79 47.04 -18.75 -19.79
N LYS A 80 47.64 -17.65 -19.34
CA LYS A 80 47.51 -17.13 -17.97
C LYS A 80 47.31 -15.61 -18.00
N SER A 81 46.41 -15.07 -17.19
CA SER A 81 46.31 -13.62 -17.03
C SER A 81 47.54 -13.03 -16.33
N GLU A 82 47.93 -11.82 -16.71
CA GLU A 82 48.90 -10.99 -15.96
C GLU A 82 48.33 -10.58 -14.59
N GLU A 83 47.00 -10.47 -14.46
CA GLU A 83 46.32 -10.31 -13.18
C GLU A 83 46.38 -11.59 -12.35
N VAL A 84 46.85 -11.45 -11.10
CA VAL A 84 47.00 -12.53 -10.12
C VAL A 84 46.26 -12.20 -8.81
N ASP A 85 45.98 -13.22 -8.00
CA ASP A 85 45.51 -13.07 -6.63
C ASP A 85 46.66 -12.87 -5.60
N LYS A 86 46.29 -12.82 -4.32
CA LYS A 86 47.20 -12.59 -3.18
C LYS A 86 48.32 -13.64 -3.08
N ASP A 87 48.09 -14.84 -3.59
CA ASP A 87 49.04 -15.97 -3.59
C ASP A 87 49.82 -16.10 -4.91
N GLY A 88 49.65 -15.13 -5.82
CA GLY A 88 50.32 -15.11 -7.13
C GLY A 88 49.73 -16.07 -8.16
N GLN A 89 48.54 -16.64 -7.93
CA GLN A 89 47.86 -17.47 -8.93
C GLN A 89 47.12 -16.58 -9.94
N PRO A 90 47.16 -16.88 -11.26
CA PRO A 90 46.49 -16.06 -12.27
C PRO A 90 44.96 -16.14 -12.12
N LEU A 91 44.28 -14.99 -12.25
CA LEU A 91 42.83 -14.88 -12.17
C LEU A 91 42.09 -15.54 -13.36
N LEU A 92 42.79 -15.81 -14.46
CA LEU A 92 42.35 -16.68 -15.56
C LEU A 92 43.49 -17.61 -15.97
N SER A 93 43.21 -18.91 -16.12
CA SER A 93 44.16 -19.86 -16.71
C SER A 93 43.48 -20.87 -17.65
N VAL A 94 43.96 -20.95 -18.89
CA VAL A 94 43.61 -22.00 -19.86
C VAL A 94 44.71 -23.05 -19.86
N SER A 95 44.30 -24.32 -19.84
CA SER A 95 45.12 -25.50 -20.11
C SER A 95 44.28 -26.44 -20.98
N VAL A 96 44.37 -26.29 -22.30
CA VAL A 96 43.40 -26.81 -23.27
C VAL A 96 43.12 -28.31 -23.06
N PRO A 97 41.85 -28.77 -22.98
CA PRO A 97 40.60 -28.04 -23.24
C PRO A 97 39.98 -27.35 -22.00
N HIS A 98 40.65 -27.29 -20.86
CA HIS A 98 40.06 -26.75 -19.62
C HIS A 98 40.43 -25.28 -19.41
N ILE A 99 39.52 -24.53 -18.79
CA ILE A 99 39.75 -23.15 -18.34
C ILE A 99 39.30 -22.98 -16.90
N LYS A 100 39.99 -22.12 -16.16
CA LYS A 100 39.67 -21.69 -14.79
C LYS A 100 39.58 -20.17 -14.75
N VAL A 101 38.55 -19.62 -14.12
CA VAL A 101 38.38 -18.18 -13.91
C VAL A 101 38.00 -17.87 -12.46
N ARG A 102 38.67 -16.86 -11.88
CA ARG A 102 38.57 -16.44 -10.48
C ARG A 102 38.03 -15.02 -10.27
N SER A 103 37.61 -14.28 -11.29
CA SER A 103 36.97 -12.96 -11.11
C SER A 103 35.96 -12.61 -12.20
N PHE A 104 35.00 -11.74 -11.88
CA PHE A 104 34.03 -11.23 -12.87
C PHE A 104 34.68 -10.37 -13.96
N GLY A 105 35.77 -9.66 -13.63
CA GLY A 105 36.56 -8.93 -14.62
C GLY A 105 37.15 -9.84 -15.70
N GLN A 106 37.64 -11.01 -15.31
CA GLN A 106 38.17 -12.01 -16.26
C GLN A 106 37.05 -12.74 -17.03
N LEU A 107 35.91 -13.05 -16.40
CA LEU A 107 34.74 -13.61 -17.12
C LEU A 107 34.22 -12.67 -18.21
N SER A 108 34.12 -11.36 -17.91
CA SER A 108 33.66 -10.34 -18.86
C SER A 108 34.61 -10.19 -20.06
N ARG A 109 35.93 -10.16 -19.83
CA ARG A 109 36.93 -10.20 -20.91
C ARG A 109 36.84 -11.46 -21.76
N LEU A 110 36.65 -12.63 -21.14
CA LEU A 110 36.49 -13.88 -21.87
C LEU A 110 35.27 -13.88 -22.80
N LEU A 111 34.12 -13.35 -22.36
CA LEU A 111 32.94 -13.24 -23.23
C LEU A 111 33.22 -12.33 -24.43
N LEU A 112 33.94 -11.22 -24.25
CA LEU A 112 34.36 -10.35 -25.35
C LEU A 112 35.31 -11.07 -26.34
N ILE A 113 36.23 -11.91 -25.86
CA ILE A 113 37.10 -12.76 -26.70
C ILE A 113 36.28 -13.82 -27.47
N ALA A 114 35.27 -14.42 -26.83
CA ALA A 114 34.44 -15.48 -27.40
C ALA A 114 33.57 -15.03 -28.59
N LYS A 115 33.26 -13.74 -28.72
CA LYS A 115 32.51 -13.15 -29.86
C LYS A 115 31.19 -13.88 -30.15
N ASP A 116 31.16 -14.77 -31.15
CA ASP A 116 29.97 -15.52 -31.57
C ASP A 116 29.75 -16.81 -30.75
N THR A 117 30.75 -17.30 -30.00
CA THR A 117 30.64 -18.51 -29.18
C THR A 117 30.20 -18.26 -27.74
N LYS A 118 29.94 -17.00 -27.34
CA LYS A 118 29.53 -16.58 -25.98
C LYS A 118 28.49 -17.49 -25.33
N LEU A 119 27.42 -17.84 -26.07
CA LEU A 119 26.35 -18.72 -25.57
C LEU A 119 26.84 -20.13 -25.22
N LYS A 120 27.77 -20.68 -26.00
CA LYS A 120 28.35 -22.02 -25.77
C LYS A 120 29.29 -22.03 -24.57
N GLU A 121 30.14 -21.01 -24.44
CA GLU A 121 31.03 -20.87 -23.28
C GLU A 121 30.24 -20.58 -21.99
N ALA A 122 29.18 -19.76 -22.05
CA ALA A 122 28.28 -19.53 -20.93
C ALA A 122 27.53 -20.82 -20.53
N GLN A 123 27.01 -21.58 -21.49
CA GLN A 123 26.37 -22.88 -21.24
C GLN A 123 27.35 -23.86 -20.58
N ALA A 124 28.53 -24.06 -21.16
CA ALA A 124 29.55 -24.99 -20.63
C ALA A 124 30.02 -24.59 -19.22
N CYS A 125 30.13 -23.29 -18.93
CA CYS A 125 30.43 -22.78 -17.59
C CYS A 125 29.35 -23.16 -16.57
N ILE A 126 28.07 -22.94 -16.88
CA ILE A 126 26.95 -23.25 -15.99
C ILE A 126 26.75 -24.77 -15.80
N GLU A 127 26.89 -25.56 -16.85
CA GLU A 127 26.77 -27.03 -16.78
C GLU A 127 27.85 -27.66 -15.88
N ALA A 128 29.09 -27.15 -15.96
CA ALA A 128 30.21 -27.61 -15.13
C ALA A 128 30.18 -27.06 -13.69
N ASN A 129 29.58 -25.88 -13.46
CA ASN A 129 29.59 -25.18 -12.17
C ASN A 129 28.16 -24.98 -11.64
N ARG A 130 27.49 -26.08 -11.32
CA ARG A 130 26.07 -26.13 -10.89
C ARG A 130 25.67 -25.25 -9.71
N ASP A 131 26.61 -24.88 -8.84
CA ASP A 131 26.41 -23.87 -7.80
C ASP A 131 27.52 -22.80 -7.91
N PRO A 132 27.37 -21.82 -8.81
CA PRO A 132 28.38 -20.79 -8.99
C PRO A 132 28.40 -19.82 -7.82
N VAL A 133 27.29 -19.69 -7.05
CA VAL A 133 27.22 -18.79 -5.89
C VAL A 133 28.09 -19.33 -4.76
N THR A 134 28.03 -20.63 -4.47
CA THR A 134 28.91 -21.29 -3.50
C THR A 134 30.38 -21.19 -3.91
N LYS A 135 30.71 -21.33 -5.21
CA LYS A 135 32.10 -21.12 -5.67
C LYS A 135 32.59 -19.69 -5.56
N ILE A 136 31.74 -18.70 -5.85
CA ILE A 136 32.12 -17.29 -5.82
C ILE A 136 32.23 -16.78 -4.37
N LEU A 137 31.28 -17.11 -3.50
CA LEU A 137 31.14 -16.51 -2.14
C LEU A 137 31.35 -17.50 -0.98
N GLY A 138 31.45 -18.80 -1.24
CA GLY A 138 31.53 -19.83 -0.20
C GLY A 138 30.17 -20.28 0.36
N LEU A 139 30.20 -21.33 1.17
CA LEU A 139 29.03 -22.07 1.65
C LEU A 139 28.00 -21.24 2.44
N ASP A 140 28.43 -20.20 3.17
CA ASP A 140 27.57 -19.30 3.96
C ASP A 140 26.44 -18.63 3.14
N TYR A 141 26.58 -18.54 1.81
CA TYR A 141 25.64 -17.85 0.92
C TYR A 141 24.65 -18.80 0.21
N ASN A 142 24.61 -20.09 0.58
CA ASN A 142 23.76 -21.09 -0.08
C ASN A 142 22.29 -21.02 0.42
N THR A 143 21.40 -20.50 -0.43
CA THR A 143 19.97 -20.26 -0.11
C THR A 143 19.11 -21.52 -0.20
N LYS A 144 19.37 -22.50 0.67
CA LYS A 144 18.57 -23.74 0.83
C LYS A 144 17.85 -23.89 2.17
N LYS A 145 17.89 -22.87 3.02
CA LYS A 145 16.95 -22.69 4.13
C LYS A 145 16.07 -21.49 3.78
N GLU A 146 14.76 -21.71 3.70
CA GLU A 146 13.81 -20.66 3.30
C GLU A 146 13.53 -19.69 4.47
N ASP A 147 13.83 -20.08 5.72
CA ASP A 147 13.87 -19.21 6.90
C ASP A 147 15.30 -18.77 7.28
N THR A 148 15.43 -17.54 7.82
CA THR A 148 16.66 -16.92 8.38
C THR A 148 17.85 -16.70 7.42
N SER A 149 17.78 -15.65 6.58
CA SER A 149 18.91 -15.25 5.71
C SER A 149 19.15 -13.73 5.50
N VAL A 150 18.50 -12.85 6.27
CA VAL A 150 18.78 -11.38 6.22
C VAL A 150 19.33 -10.88 7.57
N VAL A 151 18.61 -11.16 8.66
CA VAL A 151 19.01 -10.73 10.03
C VAL A 151 20.40 -11.27 10.41
N ASN A 152 20.69 -12.55 10.12
CA ASN A 152 21.97 -13.17 10.46
C ASN A 152 23.15 -12.65 9.62
N ILE A 153 22.90 -11.98 8.49
CA ILE A 153 23.95 -11.31 7.70
C ILE A 153 24.22 -9.92 8.29
N LEU A 154 23.15 -9.18 8.65
CA LEU A 154 23.26 -7.89 9.35
C LEU A 154 23.95 -8.02 10.72
N ASP A 155 23.73 -9.11 11.46
CA ASP A 155 24.37 -9.33 12.76
C ASP A 155 25.85 -9.83 12.67
N LYS A 156 26.35 -10.16 11.48
CA LYS A 156 27.81 -10.27 11.23
C LYS A 156 28.44 -8.90 10.96
N ILE A 157 27.74 -8.03 10.24
CA ILE A 157 28.22 -6.68 9.84
C ILE A 157 28.47 -5.77 11.06
N THR A 158 27.80 -6.01 12.19
CA THR A 158 28.04 -5.29 13.46
C THR A 158 29.29 -5.74 14.21
N LYS A 159 30.08 -6.70 13.69
CA LYS A 159 31.19 -7.35 14.41
C LYS A 159 32.53 -7.39 13.66
N ASP A 160 32.53 -7.42 12.32
CA ASP A 160 33.76 -7.43 11.50
C ASP A 160 33.91 -6.14 10.66
N GLU A 161 34.94 -5.33 10.94
CA GLU A 161 35.33 -4.15 10.12
C GLU A 161 36.17 -4.53 8.87
N ASP A 162 35.88 -5.68 8.25
CA ASP A 162 36.61 -6.16 7.07
C ASP A 162 36.01 -5.61 5.74
N PRO A 163 36.75 -4.82 4.95
CA PRO A 163 36.27 -4.31 3.67
C PRO A 163 36.06 -5.40 2.60
N GLU A 164 36.69 -6.58 2.73
CA GLU A 164 36.47 -7.70 1.81
C GLU A 164 35.06 -8.29 2.01
N SER A 165 34.57 -8.31 3.25
CA SER A 165 33.21 -8.71 3.62
C SER A 165 32.13 -7.74 3.13
N GLU A 166 32.41 -6.43 3.04
CA GLU A 166 31.47 -5.47 2.42
C GLU A 166 31.31 -5.74 0.91
N ILE A 167 32.42 -5.97 0.20
CA ILE A 167 32.41 -6.34 -1.24
C ILE A 167 31.67 -7.66 -1.44
N LYS A 168 31.90 -8.63 -0.56
CA LYS A 168 31.25 -9.94 -0.55
C LYS A 168 29.73 -9.84 -0.36
N MET A 169 29.27 -8.95 0.53
CA MET A 169 27.85 -8.65 0.71
C MET A 169 27.23 -8.06 -0.56
N LYS A 170 27.87 -7.06 -1.18
CA LYS A 170 27.38 -6.43 -2.42
C LYS A 170 27.26 -7.45 -3.56
N LEU A 171 28.26 -8.31 -3.74
CA LEU A 171 28.21 -9.43 -4.69
C LEU A 171 27.07 -10.40 -4.40
N GLY A 172 26.84 -10.75 -3.13
CA GLY A 172 25.71 -11.58 -2.71
C GLY A 172 24.36 -10.95 -3.05
N MET A 173 24.20 -9.64 -2.85
CA MET A 173 22.99 -8.91 -3.23
C MET A 173 22.79 -8.89 -4.76
N LEU A 174 23.83 -8.57 -5.54
CA LEU A 174 23.76 -8.54 -7.00
C LEU A 174 23.43 -9.91 -7.60
N LEU A 175 24.02 -11.00 -7.08
CA LEU A 175 23.76 -12.37 -7.53
C LEU A 175 22.40 -12.93 -7.08
N LYS A 176 21.79 -12.35 -6.04
CA LYS A 176 20.40 -12.59 -5.62
C LYS A 176 19.40 -11.79 -6.45
N GLN A 177 19.71 -10.54 -6.77
CA GLN A 177 18.92 -9.70 -7.68
C GLN A 177 18.86 -10.31 -9.08
N LEU A 178 19.99 -10.83 -9.58
CA LEU A 178 20.03 -11.61 -10.83
C LEU A 178 19.20 -12.90 -10.75
N ASP A 179 19.22 -13.62 -9.63
CA ASP A 179 18.38 -14.83 -9.45
C ASP A 179 16.88 -14.51 -9.57
N LEU A 180 16.45 -13.42 -8.91
CA LEU A 180 15.07 -12.96 -8.94
C LEU A 180 14.66 -12.43 -10.33
N HIS A 181 15.56 -11.72 -11.01
CA HIS A 181 15.34 -11.26 -12.39
C HIS A 181 15.21 -12.43 -13.37
N LEU A 182 16.11 -13.42 -13.31
CA LEU A 182 16.05 -14.64 -14.12
C LEU A 182 14.77 -15.44 -13.84
N LEU A 183 14.36 -15.56 -12.58
CA LEU A 183 13.13 -16.27 -12.21
C LEU A 183 11.87 -15.52 -12.71
N ASN A 184 11.82 -14.20 -12.56
CA ASN A 184 10.72 -13.36 -13.08
C ASN A 184 10.68 -13.37 -14.63
N HIS A 185 11.82 -13.37 -15.30
CA HIS A 185 11.90 -13.50 -16.76
C HIS A 185 11.46 -14.89 -17.22
N SER A 186 11.83 -15.94 -16.49
CA SER A 186 11.37 -17.31 -16.74
C SER A 186 9.85 -17.42 -16.59
N LEU A 187 9.28 -16.85 -15.53
CA LEU A 187 7.83 -16.81 -15.31
C LEU A 187 7.08 -16.07 -16.43
N LYS A 188 7.65 -15.00 -17.00
CA LYS A 188 7.08 -14.33 -18.18
C LYS A 188 7.10 -15.22 -19.43
N HIS A 189 8.19 -15.94 -19.68
CA HIS A 189 8.28 -16.86 -20.82
C HIS A 189 7.27 -18.01 -20.69
N ILE A 190 7.22 -18.64 -19.51
CA ILE A 190 6.28 -19.70 -19.14
C ILE A 190 4.82 -19.21 -19.27
N SER A 191 4.53 -17.99 -18.80
CA SER A 191 3.21 -17.35 -18.93
C SER A 191 2.78 -17.08 -20.38
N LEU A 192 3.73 -16.94 -21.32
CA LEU A 192 3.44 -16.74 -22.74
C LEU A 192 3.20 -18.06 -23.49
N GLU A 193 3.78 -19.17 -23.00
CA GLU A 193 3.68 -20.50 -23.62
C GLU A 193 2.52 -21.36 -23.10
N ILE A 194 2.08 -21.18 -21.85
CA ILE A 194 1.10 -22.08 -21.21
C ILE A 194 -0.36 -21.63 -21.34
N CYS A 195 -0.66 -20.32 -21.44
CA CYS A 195 -2.04 -19.85 -21.32
C CYS A 195 -2.88 -19.98 -22.61
N LEU A 196 -3.81 -20.95 -22.64
CA LEU A 196 -4.90 -20.99 -23.62
C LEU A 196 -5.74 -19.71 -23.54
N LYS A 197 -6.14 -19.18 -24.71
CA LYS A 197 -6.95 -17.95 -24.81
C LYS A 197 -8.35 -18.27 -25.36
N PRO A 198 -9.41 -17.56 -24.93
CA PRO A 198 -10.78 -17.83 -25.41
C PRO A 198 -10.92 -17.83 -26.93
N THR A 199 -10.19 -16.95 -27.61
CA THR A 199 -10.16 -16.86 -29.08
C THR A 199 -9.47 -18.04 -29.77
N ILE A 200 -8.56 -18.75 -29.10
CA ILE A 200 -7.93 -19.98 -29.64
C ILE A 200 -8.94 -21.13 -29.50
N VAL A 201 -9.41 -21.37 -28.28
CA VAL A 201 -10.38 -22.42 -27.94
C VAL A 201 -11.64 -22.33 -28.82
N LYS A 202 -12.17 -21.12 -29.04
CA LYS A 202 -13.31 -20.89 -29.92
C LYS A 202 -13.04 -21.27 -31.38
N ASN A 203 -11.86 -20.96 -31.92
CA ASN A 203 -11.48 -21.33 -33.29
C ASN A 203 -11.36 -22.86 -33.44
N ASP A 204 -10.78 -23.55 -32.46
CA ASP A 204 -10.62 -25.01 -32.48
C ASP A 204 -11.98 -25.71 -32.46
N ILE A 205 -12.91 -25.24 -31.62
CA ILE A 205 -14.29 -25.77 -31.52
C ILE A 205 -15.09 -25.49 -32.79
N GLU A 206 -15.02 -24.28 -33.35
CA GLU A 206 -15.67 -23.93 -34.62
C GLU A 206 -15.15 -24.79 -35.79
N LEU A 207 -13.86 -25.12 -35.80
CA LEU A 207 -13.26 -26.00 -36.80
C LEU A 207 -13.71 -27.45 -36.59
N LEU A 208 -13.63 -28.00 -35.37
CA LEU A 208 -14.08 -29.36 -35.08
C LEU A 208 -15.58 -29.55 -35.41
N LYS A 209 -16.42 -28.53 -35.20
CA LYS A 209 -17.82 -28.51 -35.68
C LYS A 209 -17.93 -28.71 -37.21
N HIS A 210 -17.04 -28.15 -38.02
CA HIS A 210 -17.06 -28.35 -39.49
C HIS A 210 -16.70 -29.78 -39.91
N PHE A 211 -15.98 -30.52 -39.08
CA PHE A 211 -15.57 -31.91 -39.35
C PHE A 211 -16.40 -32.95 -38.56
N SER A 212 -17.55 -32.54 -38.00
CA SER A 212 -18.47 -33.39 -37.23
C SER A 212 -19.69 -33.82 -38.04
N GLY A 213 -20.23 -35.01 -37.80
CA GLY A 213 -21.52 -35.43 -38.34
C GLY A 213 -21.83 -36.93 -38.19
N LYS A 214 -23.01 -37.34 -38.64
CA LYS A 214 -23.55 -38.72 -38.47
C LYS A 214 -22.95 -39.79 -39.40
N GLY A 215 -21.76 -39.56 -39.96
CA GLY A 215 -21.11 -40.51 -40.88
C GLY A 215 -19.76 -40.96 -40.34
N GLU A 216 -19.48 -42.27 -40.38
CA GLU A 216 -18.27 -42.91 -39.82
C GLU A 216 -16.92 -42.39 -40.37
N GLN A 217 -16.94 -41.59 -41.44
CA GLN A 217 -15.77 -40.96 -42.05
C GLN A 217 -15.49 -39.54 -41.50
N THR A 218 -16.39 -38.99 -40.69
CA THR A 218 -16.21 -37.70 -39.99
C THR A 218 -15.35 -37.86 -38.74
N VAL A 219 -14.85 -36.75 -38.19
CA VAL A 219 -13.88 -36.76 -37.09
C VAL A 219 -14.58 -36.92 -35.72
N LEU A 220 -15.81 -36.42 -35.59
CA LEU A 220 -16.68 -36.52 -34.40
C LEU A 220 -18.14 -36.72 -34.83
N GLU A 221 -19.02 -37.20 -33.95
CA GLU A 221 -20.47 -37.21 -34.22
C GLU A 221 -21.09 -35.83 -33.94
N SER A 222 -20.73 -35.23 -32.80
CA SER A 222 -21.10 -33.85 -32.44
C SER A 222 -20.10 -33.20 -31.48
N ILE A 223 -20.15 -31.86 -31.41
CA ILE A 223 -19.39 -31.02 -30.47
C ILE A 223 -20.14 -29.71 -30.26
N ASP A 224 -20.58 -29.45 -29.04
CA ASP A 224 -21.46 -28.33 -28.69
C ASP A 224 -21.11 -27.71 -27.33
N TYR A 225 -21.33 -26.41 -27.17
CA TYR A 225 -21.16 -25.75 -25.87
C TYR A 225 -22.27 -26.16 -24.91
N THR A 226 -21.98 -26.19 -23.61
CA THR A 226 -23.03 -26.39 -22.58
C THR A 226 -23.91 -25.14 -22.37
N SER A 227 -23.47 -23.98 -22.87
CA SER A 227 -24.15 -22.69 -22.80
C SER A 227 -23.93 -21.89 -24.09
N ASP A 228 -25.02 -21.34 -24.63
CA ASP A 228 -25.00 -20.46 -25.80
C ASP A 228 -24.50 -19.04 -25.49
N TYR A 229 -24.51 -18.64 -24.21
CA TYR A 229 -24.12 -17.30 -23.76
C TYR A 229 -22.59 -17.10 -23.80
N GLU A 230 -22.15 -15.95 -24.32
CA GLU A 230 -20.75 -15.54 -24.40
C GLU A 230 -20.58 -14.16 -23.77
N PHE A 231 -19.65 -14.05 -22.81
CA PHE A 231 -19.35 -12.82 -22.09
C PHE A 231 -18.49 -11.89 -22.97
N SER A 232 -18.41 -10.60 -22.60
CA SER A 232 -17.67 -9.57 -23.36
C SER A 232 -16.16 -9.80 -23.47
N ASN A 233 -15.60 -10.72 -22.68
CA ASN A 233 -14.21 -11.19 -22.76
C ASN A 233 -14.01 -12.44 -23.65
N GLY A 234 -15.08 -12.96 -24.26
CA GLY A 234 -15.07 -14.15 -25.10
C GLY A 234 -15.17 -15.49 -24.35
N CYS A 235 -15.25 -15.47 -23.02
CA CYS A 235 -15.51 -16.67 -22.22
C CYS A 235 -17.00 -17.07 -22.26
N ARG A 236 -17.28 -18.35 -22.01
CA ARG A 236 -18.63 -18.93 -21.86
C ARG A 236 -18.87 -19.59 -20.49
N ALA A 237 -17.82 -19.77 -19.69
CA ALA A 237 -17.94 -20.15 -18.28
C ALA A 237 -18.54 -19.00 -17.44
N PRO A 238 -19.28 -19.26 -16.34
CA PRO A 238 -19.80 -18.23 -15.43
C PRO A 238 -18.69 -17.37 -14.79
N PRO A 239 -18.94 -16.11 -14.40
CA PRO A 239 -17.90 -15.20 -13.90
C PRO A 239 -17.11 -15.74 -12.70
N TRP A 240 -17.77 -16.44 -11.77
CA TRP A 240 -17.11 -17.06 -10.62
C TRP A 240 -16.18 -18.23 -10.98
N ARG A 241 -16.37 -18.86 -12.15
CA ARG A 241 -15.46 -19.89 -12.69
C ARG A 241 -14.36 -19.29 -13.58
N GLN A 242 -14.60 -18.14 -14.22
CA GLN A 242 -13.56 -17.38 -14.92
C GLN A 242 -12.43 -16.91 -13.98
N ILE A 243 -12.73 -16.67 -12.70
CA ILE A 243 -11.72 -16.38 -11.65
C ILE A 243 -10.74 -17.56 -11.47
N HIS A 244 -11.21 -18.79 -11.68
CA HIS A 244 -10.38 -20.01 -11.70
C HIS A 244 -9.78 -20.29 -13.09
N GLY A 245 -9.75 -19.30 -13.99
CA GLY A 245 -9.19 -19.42 -15.34
C GLY A 245 -10.04 -20.22 -16.33
N GLU A 246 -11.26 -20.63 -15.99
CA GLU A 246 -12.09 -21.44 -16.91
C GLU A 246 -12.69 -20.58 -18.03
N ILE A 247 -12.60 -21.10 -19.26
CA ILE A 247 -12.96 -20.41 -20.50
C ILE A 247 -14.37 -20.84 -20.95
N CYS A 248 -14.59 -22.14 -21.12
CA CYS A 248 -15.87 -22.71 -21.57
C CYS A 248 -15.98 -24.20 -21.26
N TYR A 249 -17.20 -24.74 -21.29
CA TYR A 249 -17.45 -26.18 -21.23
C TYR A 249 -18.11 -26.67 -22.51
N VAL A 250 -17.75 -27.89 -22.91
CA VAL A 250 -18.07 -28.46 -24.22
C VAL A 250 -18.50 -29.92 -24.04
N LEU A 251 -19.62 -30.30 -24.65
CA LEU A 251 -20.04 -31.69 -24.82
C LEU A 251 -19.53 -32.17 -26.17
N VAL A 252 -18.68 -33.20 -26.16
CA VAL A 252 -18.09 -33.79 -27.38
C VAL A 252 -18.48 -35.26 -27.46
N LYS A 253 -19.00 -35.70 -28.60
CA LYS A 253 -19.35 -37.10 -28.84
C LYS A 253 -18.47 -37.69 -29.95
N PRO A 254 -17.42 -38.48 -29.61
CA PRO A 254 -16.70 -39.30 -30.57
C PRO A 254 -17.58 -40.43 -31.12
N HIS A 255 -17.13 -41.09 -32.19
CA HIS A 255 -17.85 -42.23 -32.82
C HIS A 255 -17.68 -43.56 -32.05
N ASP A 256 -16.75 -43.63 -31.10
CA ASP A 256 -16.32 -44.82 -30.36
C ASP A 256 -16.40 -44.68 -28.84
N VAL A 257 -16.88 -43.54 -28.32
CA VAL A 257 -16.94 -43.23 -26.88
C VAL A 257 -18.24 -42.48 -26.55
N GLU A 258 -18.72 -42.63 -25.32
CA GLU A 258 -19.83 -41.83 -24.79
C GLU A 258 -19.50 -40.32 -24.75
N THR A 259 -20.52 -39.47 -24.61
CA THR A 259 -20.38 -38.02 -24.67
C THR A 259 -19.49 -37.49 -23.53
N LEU A 260 -18.32 -36.97 -23.90
CA LEU A 260 -17.33 -36.39 -23.00
C LEU A 260 -17.74 -34.96 -22.64
N CYS A 261 -17.83 -34.65 -21.34
CA CYS A 261 -18.03 -33.28 -20.85
C CYS A 261 -16.66 -32.68 -20.48
N ILE A 262 -16.24 -31.67 -21.23
CA ILE A 262 -14.88 -31.15 -21.24
C ILE A 262 -14.87 -29.71 -20.74
N THR A 263 -13.97 -29.38 -19.83
CA THR A 263 -13.61 -27.99 -19.50
C THR A 263 -12.40 -27.57 -20.32
N CYS A 264 -12.49 -26.40 -20.95
CA CYS A 264 -11.33 -25.66 -21.42
C CYS A 264 -11.05 -24.52 -20.43
N SER A 265 -9.84 -24.45 -19.89
CA SER A 265 -9.34 -23.37 -19.04
C SER A 265 -8.07 -22.75 -19.62
N ALA A 266 -7.59 -21.65 -19.03
CA ALA A 266 -6.31 -21.06 -19.38
C ALA A 266 -5.13 -22.02 -19.13
N GLU A 267 -5.24 -22.96 -18.18
CA GLU A 267 -4.21 -23.96 -17.88
C GLU A 267 -4.18 -25.13 -18.87
N GLY A 268 -5.27 -25.35 -19.62
CA GLY A 268 -5.40 -26.45 -20.58
C GLY A 268 -6.83 -27.00 -20.68
N VAL A 269 -6.97 -28.21 -21.19
CA VAL A 269 -8.24 -28.90 -21.46
C VAL A 269 -8.31 -30.18 -20.64
N PHE A 270 -9.44 -30.45 -19.97
CA PHE A 270 -9.64 -31.64 -19.12
C PHE A 270 -11.09 -32.12 -19.09
N LEU A 271 -11.30 -33.40 -18.76
CA LEU A 271 -12.62 -33.98 -18.52
C LEU A 271 -13.16 -33.50 -17.18
N ASN A 272 -14.43 -33.06 -17.12
CA ASN A 272 -15.09 -32.65 -15.90
C ASN A 272 -16.14 -33.66 -15.42
N GLY A 273 -16.93 -33.27 -14.42
CA GLY A 273 -17.86 -34.14 -13.71
C GLY A 273 -19.04 -34.66 -14.54
N GLY A 274 -19.42 -33.96 -15.62
CA GLY A 274 -20.64 -34.21 -16.39
C GLY A 274 -21.83 -33.38 -15.90
N LYS A 275 -22.99 -33.52 -16.54
CA LYS A 275 -24.26 -33.06 -15.96
C LYS A 275 -24.80 -34.10 -14.98
N THR A 276 -25.42 -33.67 -13.90
CA THR A 276 -26.23 -34.55 -13.04
C THR A 276 -27.61 -34.79 -13.65
N ASP A 277 -28.17 -35.98 -13.42
CA ASP A 277 -29.55 -36.31 -13.85
C ASP A 277 -30.59 -35.43 -13.14
N ASP A 278 -30.31 -35.05 -11.89
CA ASP A 278 -31.06 -34.04 -11.15
C ASP A 278 -30.63 -32.62 -11.54
N GLU A 279 -31.63 -31.79 -11.84
CA GLU A 279 -31.61 -30.33 -12.10
C GLU A 279 -30.67 -29.79 -13.22
N GLY A 280 -29.81 -30.62 -13.80
CA GLY A 280 -29.05 -30.31 -15.01
C GLY A 280 -27.85 -29.36 -14.80
N GLU A 281 -27.45 -29.13 -13.56
CA GLU A 281 -26.19 -28.50 -13.21
C GLU A 281 -25.00 -29.30 -13.77
N ILE A 282 -23.89 -28.61 -14.02
CA ILE A 282 -22.64 -29.23 -14.47
C ILE A 282 -21.76 -29.43 -13.24
N ASN A 283 -21.40 -30.67 -12.92
CA ASN A 283 -20.35 -30.92 -11.96
C ASN A 283 -19.01 -30.48 -12.60
N TYR A 284 -18.42 -29.40 -12.08
CA TYR A 284 -17.17 -28.81 -12.57
C TYR A 284 -15.89 -29.44 -11.99
N GLU A 285 -15.98 -30.57 -11.27
CA GLU A 285 -14.81 -31.29 -10.74
C GLU A 285 -13.99 -31.92 -11.86
N ARG A 286 -12.67 -31.72 -11.84
CA ARG A 286 -11.72 -32.30 -12.79
C ARG A 286 -11.58 -33.82 -12.59
N LYS A 287 -11.97 -34.60 -13.60
CA LYS A 287 -11.89 -36.07 -13.65
C LYS A 287 -10.75 -36.62 -14.56
N SER A 288 -9.90 -35.76 -15.12
CA SER A 288 -8.69 -36.18 -15.85
C SER A 288 -7.48 -35.30 -15.53
N GLU A 289 -6.30 -35.70 -16.03
CA GLU A 289 -5.15 -34.80 -16.19
C GLU A 289 -5.48 -33.63 -17.14
N ILE A 290 -4.61 -32.61 -17.18
CA ILE A 290 -4.74 -31.43 -18.03
C ILE A 290 -3.91 -31.61 -19.30
N TYR A 291 -4.53 -31.36 -20.45
CA TYR A 291 -3.96 -31.49 -21.78
C TYR A 291 -3.77 -30.11 -22.41
N LYS A 292 -2.67 -29.91 -23.15
CA LYS A 292 -2.34 -28.61 -23.76
C LYS A 292 -3.40 -28.05 -24.74
N ASP A 293 -4.14 -28.91 -25.42
CA ASP A 293 -5.16 -28.55 -26.40
C ASP A 293 -6.23 -29.64 -26.57
N LEU A 294 -7.39 -29.25 -27.11
CA LEU A 294 -8.57 -30.10 -27.27
C LEU A 294 -8.33 -31.26 -28.26
N VAL A 295 -7.50 -31.07 -29.29
CA VAL A 295 -7.17 -32.11 -30.27
C VAL A 295 -6.30 -33.20 -29.64
N THR A 296 -5.36 -32.82 -28.77
CA THR A 296 -4.49 -33.74 -28.03
C THR A 296 -5.29 -34.57 -27.03
N PHE A 297 -6.22 -33.95 -26.29
CA PHE A 297 -7.18 -34.66 -25.44
C PHE A 297 -7.98 -35.70 -26.24
N LEU A 298 -8.59 -35.30 -27.36
CA LEU A 298 -9.44 -36.18 -28.15
C LEU A 298 -8.67 -37.30 -28.86
N LYS A 299 -7.41 -37.07 -29.28
CA LYS A 299 -6.54 -38.12 -29.86
C LYS A 299 -6.15 -39.21 -28.85
N GLU A 300 -6.14 -38.91 -27.55
CA GLU A 300 -5.90 -39.91 -26.51
C GLU A 300 -7.20 -40.61 -26.08
N LYS A 301 -8.30 -39.87 -25.93
CA LYS A 301 -9.57 -40.45 -25.44
C LYS A 301 -10.37 -41.20 -26.51
N SER A 302 -10.16 -40.96 -27.80
CA SER A 302 -10.85 -41.63 -28.90
C SER A 302 -9.86 -42.15 -29.95
N ALA A 303 -9.85 -43.46 -30.13
CA ALA A 303 -9.05 -44.11 -31.17
C ALA A 303 -9.61 -43.79 -32.56
N LYS A 304 -10.94 -43.69 -32.69
CA LYS A 304 -11.61 -43.36 -33.95
C LYS A 304 -11.42 -41.91 -34.38
N PHE A 305 -11.39 -40.97 -33.43
CA PHE A 305 -10.99 -39.58 -33.67
C PHE A 305 -9.56 -39.55 -34.22
N SER A 306 -8.61 -40.23 -33.56
CA SER A 306 -7.22 -40.29 -33.99
C SER A 306 -7.07 -40.89 -35.40
N GLU A 307 -7.77 -42.00 -35.69
CA GLU A 307 -7.78 -42.65 -36.99
C GLU A 307 -8.36 -41.75 -38.10
N ASN A 308 -9.54 -41.16 -37.87
CA ASN A 308 -10.23 -40.34 -38.88
C ASN A 308 -9.58 -38.97 -39.08
N MET A 309 -9.01 -38.37 -38.03
CA MET A 309 -8.19 -37.16 -38.13
C MET A 309 -6.96 -37.41 -39.03
N SER A 310 -6.25 -38.52 -38.81
CA SER A 310 -5.06 -38.89 -39.59
C SER A 310 -5.38 -39.14 -41.07
N LYS A 311 -6.60 -39.61 -41.39
CA LYS A 311 -7.08 -39.74 -42.78
C LYS A 311 -7.43 -38.39 -43.43
N GLN A 312 -7.69 -37.35 -42.64
CA GLN A 312 -8.12 -36.03 -43.12
C GLN A 312 -7.05 -34.92 -43.01
N ASP A 313 -5.87 -35.21 -42.44
CA ASP A 313 -4.80 -34.23 -42.17
C ASP A 313 -4.44 -33.33 -43.38
N VAL A 314 -4.51 -33.86 -44.62
CA VAL A 314 -4.24 -33.09 -45.85
C VAL A 314 -5.25 -31.96 -46.10
N ARG A 315 -6.52 -32.14 -45.72
CA ARG A 315 -7.54 -31.06 -45.74
C ARG A 315 -7.40 -30.17 -44.51
N PHE A 316 -7.28 -30.76 -43.33
CA PHE A 316 -7.25 -30.04 -42.06
C PHE A 316 -6.07 -29.05 -41.99
N SER A 317 -4.86 -29.50 -42.34
CA SER A 317 -3.64 -28.68 -42.42
C SER A 317 -3.76 -27.52 -43.43
N GLY A 318 -4.48 -27.75 -44.54
CA GLY A 318 -4.71 -26.75 -45.59
C GLY A 318 -5.64 -25.61 -45.16
N GLU A 319 -6.57 -25.86 -44.23
CA GLU A 319 -7.48 -24.83 -43.70
C GLU A 319 -6.89 -24.09 -42.50
N TRP A 320 -6.12 -24.77 -41.63
CA TRP A 320 -5.29 -24.11 -40.60
C TRP A 320 -4.40 -23.03 -41.21
N LYS A 321 -3.58 -23.38 -42.19
CA LYS A 321 -2.64 -22.44 -42.84
C LYS A 321 -3.35 -21.29 -43.57
N LYS A 322 -4.57 -21.50 -44.07
CA LYS A 322 -5.40 -20.42 -44.64
C LYS A 322 -5.93 -19.45 -43.57
N LYS A 323 -6.30 -19.93 -42.37
CA LYS A 323 -6.72 -19.06 -41.27
C LYS A 323 -5.54 -18.35 -40.60
N GLU A 324 -4.34 -18.93 -40.57
CA GLU A 324 -3.12 -18.22 -40.15
C GLU A 324 -2.75 -17.10 -41.13
N ALA A 325 -2.73 -17.39 -42.45
CA ALA A 325 -2.46 -16.37 -43.47
C ALA A 325 -3.49 -15.21 -43.48
N LEU A 326 -4.71 -15.42 -42.97
CA LEU A 326 -5.71 -14.36 -42.80
C LEU A 326 -5.40 -13.38 -41.64
N LYS A 327 -4.39 -13.63 -40.81
CA LYS A 327 -3.96 -12.70 -39.75
C LYS A 327 -2.95 -11.64 -40.22
N GLU A 328 -2.37 -11.78 -41.42
CA GLU A 328 -1.35 -10.86 -41.96
C GLU A 328 -1.86 -9.93 -43.09
N ALA A 329 -3.17 -9.81 -43.30
CA ALA A 329 -3.75 -8.97 -44.34
C ALA A 329 -4.88 -8.05 -43.82
N PRO A 330 -4.63 -6.74 -43.60
CA PRO A 330 -5.70 -5.80 -43.27
C PRO A 330 -6.59 -5.55 -44.49
N LYS A 331 -7.90 -5.85 -44.37
CA LYS A 331 -8.90 -5.47 -45.36
C LYS A 331 -8.90 -3.95 -45.59
N LYS A 332 -8.68 -3.52 -46.84
CA LYS A 332 -9.43 -2.39 -47.38
C LYS A 332 -10.87 -2.84 -47.67
N GLU A 333 -11.77 -1.87 -47.82
CA GLU A 333 -13.12 -2.04 -48.37
C GLU A 333 -14.11 -2.86 -47.51
N GLU A 334 -14.69 -2.21 -46.50
CA GLU A 334 -16.10 -2.43 -46.15
C GLU A 334 -16.77 -1.12 -45.70
N ALA A 335 -16.62 -0.07 -46.53
CA ALA A 335 -17.15 1.28 -46.28
C ALA A 335 -17.82 1.88 -47.54
N ALA A 336 -18.47 1.04 -48.36
CA ALA A 336 -19.01 1.44 -49.67
C ALA A 336 -20.26 0.65 -50.11
N ALA A 337 -21.26 0.48 -49.22
CA ALA A 337 -22.50 -0.23 -49.55
C ALA A 337 -23.80 0.52 -49.18
N LEU A 338 -23.73 1.83 -48.89
CA LEU A 338 -24.92 2.63 -48.53
C LEU A 338 -25.04 3.95 -49.32
N GLN A 339 -24.90 3.88 -50.65
CA GLN A 339 -25.59 4.81 -51.57
C GLN A 339 -25.60 4.29 -53.02
N LYS A 340 -26.77 3.82 -53.48
CA LYS A 340 -27.12 3.74 -54.92
C LYS A 340 -27.81 5.04 -55.30
N ALA A 341 -27.14 5.94 -56.04
CA ALA A 341 -27.82 6.99 -56.80
C ALA A 341 -26.93 7.59 -57.91
N LEU A 342 -27.14 7.10 -59.15
CA LEU A 342 -26.91 7.82 -60.42
C LEU A 342 -25.43 8.11 -60.84
N PRO A 343 -25.17 8.35 -62.16
CA PRO A 343 -23.98 7.73 -62.79
C PRO A 343 -23.12 8.64 -63.73
N ALA A 344 -22.17 7.98 -64.40
CA ALA A 344 -21.37 8.43 -65.56
C ALA A 344 -20.26 9.47 -65.26
N SER A 345 -18.96 9.23 -65.53
CA SER A 345 -18.23 8.64 -66.68
C SER A 345 -17.74 9.70 -67.69
N GLY A 346 -16.46 10.08 -67.59
CA GLY A 346 -15.68 10.78 -68.59
C GLY A 346 -14.25 10.22 -68.64
N LYS A 347 -13.65 10.10 -69.82
CA LYS A 347 -12.35 9.44 -70.07
C LYS A 347 -11.32 10.43 -70.68
N SER A 348 -10.09 9.91 -70.81
CA SER A 348 -8.84 10.41 -71.44
C SER A 348 -7.85 11.05 -70.46
N VAL A 349 -6.55 10.72 -70.40
CA VAL A 349 -5.54 10.08 -71.30
C VAL A 349 -4.71 11.09 -72.10
N LEU A 350 -3.39 11.07 -71.84
CA LEU A 350 -2.31 11.85 -72.48
C LEU A 350 -2.40 13.38 -72.26
N GLU A 351 -1.34 14.18 -72.39
CA GLU A 351 -0.05 13.92 -73.05
C GLU A 351 1.14 14.61 -72.33
N LYS A 352 2.38 14.23 -72.69
CA LYS A 352 3.59 14.96 -72.29
C LYS A 352 3.85 16.11 -73.27
N ASN A 353 4.29 17.26 -72.78
CA ASN A 353 5.28 18.06 -73.50
C ASN A 353 6.11 18.94 -72.56
N GLN A 354 7.38 19.17 -72.92
CA GLN A 354 8.30 20.03 -72.18
C GLN A 354 8.29 21.45 -72.77
N ILE A 355 8.24 22.47 -71.91
CA ILE A 355 8.70 23.82 -72.27
C ILE A 355 9.60 24.31 -71.14
N ASN A 356 10.81 24.74 -71.50
CA ASN A 356 11.79 25.31 -70.59
C ASN A 356 12.08 26.74 -71.06
N PHE A 357 11.82 27.74 -70.22
CA PHE A 357 12.22 29.14 -70.49
C PHE A 357 12.75 29.78 -69.20
N GLY A 358 13.78 30.62 -69.34
CA GLY A 358 14.64 31.00 -68.22
C GLY A 358 14.42 32.40 -67.66
N LYS A 359 14.92 32.56 -66.43
CA LYS A 359 15.40 33.81 -65.77
C LYS A 359 14.62 35.11 -66.02
N SER A 360 14.00 35.61 -64.95
CA SER A 360 14.07 37.02 -64.60
C SER A 360 14.39 37.20 -63.11
N GLN A 361 14.93 38.36 -62.76
CA GLN A 361 15.18 38.81 -61.38
C GLN A 361 13.93 39.62 -60.90
N MET A 362 13.76 40.03 -59.64
CA MET A 362 14.74 40.33 -58.60
C MET A 362 14.15 40.22 -57.18
N THR A 363 15.03 39.87 -56.23
CA THR A 363 14.94 39.94 -54.76
C THR A 363 13.78 40.67 -54.07
N LYS A 364 13.22 40.03 -53.03
CA LYS A 364 13.46 40.49 -51.64
C LYS A 364 13.54 39.29 -50.69
N ARG A 365 14.61 39.23 -49.90
CA ARG A 365 14.96 38.14 -48.97
C ARG A 365 15.10 38.74 -47.58
N LEU A 366 14.33 38.24 -46.62
CA LEU A 366 14.56 38.44 -45.19
C LEU A 366 14.47 37.06 -44.54
N GLU A 367 15.54 36.66 -43.86
CA GLU A 367 15.68 35.33 -43.27
C GLU A 367 15.38 35.36 -41.77
N PRO A 368 14.96 34.22 -41.18
CA PRO A 368 14.56 34.17 -39.78
C PRO A 368 15.77 34.23 -38.85
N SER A 369 15.69 35.09 -37.84
CA SER A 369 16.67 35.14 -36.75
C SER A 369 16.49 33.95 -35.80
N LEU A 370 17.29 32.92 -36.00
CA LEU A 370 17.57 31.90 -34.98
C LEU A 370 18.17 32.56 -33.72
N ASN A 371 17.76 32.10 -32.53
CA ASN A 371 18.56 32.18 -31.31
C ASN A 371 18.04 31.19 -30.25
N TRP A 372 18.65 30.00 -30.21
CA TRP A 372 18.49 29.03 -29.11
C TRP A 372 19.88 28.59 -28.63
N LYS A 373 20.19 28.90 -27.36
CA LYS A 373 21.31 28.41 -26.53
C LYS A 373 22.75 28.60 -27.05
N ALA A 374 23.47 29.55 -26.44
CA ALA A 374 24.89 29.38 -26.05
C ALA A 374 25.28 30.33 -24.90
N THR A 375 26.19 29.86 -24.03
CA THR A 375 27.05 30.62 -23.09
C THR A 375 26.48 31.81 -22.30
N VAL A 376 26.35 31.63 -20.97
CA VAL A 376 26.47 32.72 -19.99
C VAL A 376 27.86 32.65 -19.38
N ASP A 377 28.75 33.58 -19.74
CA ASP A 377 30.05 33.74 -19.09
C ASP A 377 30.32 35.24 -18.88
N PHE A 378 30.56 35.63 -17.62
CA PHE A 378 30.38 37.03 -17.17
C PHE A 378 31.70 37.69 -16.82
N LYS A 379 32.23 38.56 -17.70
CA LYS A 379 33.35 39.46 -17.36
C LYS A 379 33.30 40.82 -18.06
N LYS A 380 32.74 41.78 -17.33
CA LYS A 380 33.01 43.24 -17.26
C LYS A 380 33.92 43.85 -18.36
N HIS A 381 33.50 45.00 -18.88
CA HIS A 381 34.28 46.24 -18.65
C HIS A 381 33.45 47.55 -18.72
N LYS A 382 34.09 48.61 -18.22
CA LYS A 382 33.79 50.07 -18.20
C LYS A 382 33.17 50.66 -19.50
N SER A 383 32.55 51.87 -19.54
CA SER A 383 32.10 52.88 -18.53
C SER A 383 31.51 54.13 -19.21
N LEU A 384 30.65 54.92 -18.52
CA LEU A 384 30.45 56.40 -18.58
C LEU A 384 29.16 56.72 -17.75
N LEU A 385 29.22 57.38 -16.58
CA LEU A 385 29.12 58.85 -16.36
C LEU A 385 27.87 59.48 -17.03
N LYS A 386 26.91 60.03 -16.28
CA LYS A 386 27.05 61.18 -15.35
C LYS A 386 25.98 61.23 -14.23
N ASP A 387 26.33 61.97 -13.17
CA ASP A 387 25.55 62.88 -12.28
C ASP A 387 24.14 62.45 -11.76
N THR A 388 23.73 62.70 -10.51
CA THR A 388 23.97 63.91 -9.69
C THR A 388 23.80 63.63 -8.18
N GLN A 389 24.57 64.32 -7.31
CA GLN A 389 24.33 64.65 -5.88
C GLN A 389 24.15 63.52 -4.84
N GLU A 390 24.98 63.43 -3.77
CA GLU A 390 25.06 64.24 -2.52
C GLU A 390 23.95 63.88 -1.49
N GLU A 391 24.18 63.69 -0.18
CA GLU A 391 25.26 64.16 0.73
C GLU A 391 25.76 63.11 1.77
N LYS A 392 26.94 63.38 2.38
CA LYS A 392 27.36 63.32 3.83
C LYS A 392 26.75 62.28 4.80
N HIS A 393 27.40 61.75 5.84
CA HIS A 393 28.76 61.78 6.45
C HIS A 393 28.87 60.48 7.32
N GLY A 394 30.00 60.01 7.87
CA GLY A 394 31.40 60.44 7.81
C GLY A 394 32.21 60.06 9.07
N GLY A 395 33.30 59.28 8.90
CA GLY A 395 34.37 59.09 9.90
C GLY A 395 34.20 57.93 10.91
N ARG A 396 35.26 57.41 11.55
CA ARG A 396 36.72 57.62 11.39
C ARG A 396 37.44 56.35 11.95
N LEU A 397 38.37 55.65 11.26
CA LEU A 397 39.85 55.86 11.24
C LEU A 397 40.42 56.08 12.68
N GLU A 398 41.52 55.48 13.14
CA GLU A 398 42.83 55.03 12.61
C GLU A 398 43.35 53.85 13.53
N ARG A 399 44.45 53.08 13.39
CA ARG A 399 45.72 53.00 12.60
C ARG A 399 46.23 51.52 12.64
N SER A 400 46.78 50.92 11.58
CA SER A 400 48.21 50.56 11.34
C SER A 400 49.06 50.06 12.54
N GLY A 401 49.94 49.05 12.42
CA GLY A 401 50.84 48.81 11.27
C GLY A 401 51.37 47.37 11.03
N PRO A 402 52.44 47.19 10.20
CA PRO A 402 52.73 45.96 9.42
C PRO A 402 54.13 45.34 9.77
N PRO A 403 54.87 44.54 8.94
CA PRO A 403 54.59 43.94 7.61
C PRO A 403 55.06 42.47 7.34
N VAL A 404 54.55 41.86 6.24
CA VAL A 404 55.24 41.01 5.19
C VAL A 404 56.17 39.84 5.59
N SER A 405 56.27 38.68 4.89
CA SER A 405 55.40 37.84 4.02
C SER A 405 56.15 36.50 3.80
N HIS A 406 55.54 35.37 3.38
CA HIS A 406 55.24 35.04 1.97
C HIS A 406 54.44 33.71 1.86
N ARG A 407 53.61 33.56 0.81
CA ARG A 407 53.03 32.34 0.14
C ARG A 407 52.93 30.99 0.91
N ARG A 408 51.85 30.19 0.79
CA ARG A 408 50.99 29.99 -0.42
C ARG A 408 49.57 29.44 -0.07
N ALA A 409 48.54 30.16 -0.53
CA ALA A 409 47.14 29.77 -0.80
C ALA A 409 46.44 28.63 -0.02
N GLN A 410 45.41 28.99 0.76
CA GLN A 410 44.24 28.17 1.05
C GLN A 410 43.22 28.23 -0.12
N LEU A 411 42.10 27.48 -0.02
CA LEU A 411 40.78 28.14 0.01
C LEU A 411 39.74 27.29 0.78
N VAL A 412 38.98 27.95 1.65
CA VAL A 412 37.97 27.36 2.56
C VAL A 412 36.63 28.06 2.33
N ARG A 413 35.51 27.37 2.54
CA ARG A 413 34.17 27.98 2.64
C ARG A 413 33.65 27.94 4.08
N LYS A 414 33.38 29.12 4.62
CA LYS A 414 32.63 29.48 5.85
C LYS A 414 32.17 30.94 5.64
N SER A 415 31.09 31.45 6.23
CA SER A 415 29.89 30.85 6.84
C SER A 415 28.96 32.00 7.20
N ALA A 416 27.63 31.85 7.06
CA ALA A 416 26.67 32.85 7.54
C ALA A 416 25.44 32.18 8.17
N GLU A 417 25.17 32.56 9.42
CA GLU A 417 23.88 32.57 10.13
C GLU A 417 22.79 31.53 9.79
N LYS A 418 22.64 30.56 10.69
CA LYS A 418 21.37 29.88 10.94
C LYS A 418 20.42 30.83 11.69
N ILE A 419 19.15 30.83 11.32
CA ILE A 419 18.05 31.03 12.27
C ILE A 419 17.56 29.64 12.66
N GLU A 420 17.43 29.37 13.96
CA GLU A 420 16.92 28.09 14.47
C GLU A 420 15.43 28.22 14.82
N GLU A 421 14.55 27.84 13.90
CA GLU A 421 13.16 27.50 14.26
C GLU A 421 13.12 26.07 14.82
N ILE A 422 12.91 25.96 16.13
CA ILE A 422 12.66 24.68 16.80
C ILE A 422 11.20 24.28 16.57
N ILE A 423 10.96 23.34 15.66
CA ILE A 423 9.67 22.65 15.54
C ILE A 423 9.90 21.14 15.60
N SER A 424 9.61 20.55 16.76
CA SER A 424 9.59 19.10 16.97
C SER A 424 8.33 18.48 16.34
N GLY A 425 8.36 18.31 15.02
CA GLY A 425 7.26 17.73 14.23
C GLY A 425 7.37 16.22 14.04
N SER A 426 7.28 15.44 15.13
CA SER A 426 7.15 13.98 15.02
C SER A 426 5.72 13.62 14.58
N SER A 427 5.50 13.50 13.27
CA SER A 427 4.21 13.11 12.69
C SER A 427 4.39 11.98 11.68
N SER A 428 3.66 10.89 11.90
CA SER A 428 3.65 9.70 11.05
C SER A 428 2.77 9.91 9.81
N GLU A 429 3.21 10.75 8.87
CA GLU A 429 2.67 10.76 7.51
C GLU A 429 3.03 9.40 6.85
N SER A 430 2.12 8.43 6.90
CA SER A 430 2.29 7.09 6.33
C SER A 430 2.45 7.14 4.81
N GLU A 431 3.36 6.33 4.27
CA GLU A 431 3.82 6.41 2.89
C GLU A 431 2.87 5.73 1.89
N GLU A 432 1.80 6.42 1.51
CA GLU A 432 1.05 6.16 0.26
C GLU A 432 1.80 6.70 -0.98
N ASP A 433 3.10 6.40 -1.09
CA ASP A 433 3.82 6.51 -2.37
C ASP A 433 3.91 5.10 -2.97
N GLU A 434 2.85 4.69 -3.69
CA GLU A 434 3.00 3.55 -4.60
C GLU A 434 4.13 3.87 -5.60
N GLU A 435 5.10 2.97 -5.67
CA GLU A 435 6.12 2.94 -6.71
C GLU A 435 5.69 1.94 -7.81
N PRO A 436 4.94 2.38 -8.84
CA PRO A 436 4.99 1.67 -10.10
C PRO A 436 6.46 1.74 -10.59
N PRO A 437 7.08 0.62 -10.98
CA PRO A 437 8.49 0.60 -11.34
C PRO A 437 8.79 1.56 -12.51
N ASP A 438 9.96 2.18 -12.50
CA ASP A 438 10.41 3.13 -13.54
C ASP A 438 10.51 2.41 -14.91
N HIS A 439 9.40 2.40 -15.65
CA HIS A 439 9.29 1.86 -17.00
C HIS A 439 10.03 2.75 -18.00
N ARG A 440 11.36 2.70 -17.91
CA ARG A 440 12.27 3.03 -19.01
C ARG A 440 12.00 2.05 -20.15
N GLN A 441 11.09 2.43 -21.04
CA GLN A 441 10.91 1.72 -22.30
C GLN A 441 12.18 1.87 -23.12
N GLU A 442 12.82 0.74 -23.42
CA GLU A 442 13.90 0.68 -24.39
C GLU A 442 13.34 1.05 -25.75
N ALA A 443 13.99 1.99 -26.44
CA ALA A 443 13.56 2.41 -27.76
C ALA A 443 13.88 1.31 -28.78
N ASN A 444 12.85 0.59 -29.26
CA ASN A 444 12.63 0.15 -30.66
C ASN A 444 11.53 -0.92 -30.76
N VAL A 445 10.27 -0.49 -30.73
CA VAL A 445 9.11 -1.20 -31.30
C VAL A 445 8.29 -0.16 -32.07
N ASP A 446 7.57 -0.56 -33.13
CA ASP A 446 6.87 0.37 -34.04
C ASP A 446 5.93 1.33 -33.28
N LEU A 447 6.33 2.60 -33.24
CA LEU A 447 5.64 3.66 -32.52
C LEU A 447 4.29 3.95 -33.19
N PRO A 448 3.16 3.94 -32.44
CA PRO A 448 1.82 4.16 -32.98
C PRO A 448 1.68 5.44 -33.82
N SER A 449 0.72 5.47 -34.74
CA SER A 449 0.52 6.59 -35.68
C SER A 449 0.32 7.92 -34.94
N GLU A 450 -0.26 7.84 -33.75
CA GLU A 450 -0.60 8.91 -32.84
C GLU A 450 0.66 9.53 -32.23
N TYR A 451 1.69 8.72 -31.92
CA TYR A 451 2.98 9.21 -31.39
C TYR A 451 3.66 10.16 -32.39
N TRP A 452 3.71 9.79 -33.66
CA TRP A 452 4.30 10.62 -34.72
C TRP A 452 3.48 11.89 -34.99
N GLN A 453 2.14 11.80 -34.90
CA GLN A 453 1.27 12.97 -35.00
C GLN A 453 1.44 13.93 -33.81
N ILE A 454 1.52 13.41 -32.59
CA ILE A 454 1.81 14.17 -31.35
C ILE A 454 3.19 14.82 -31.43
N GLN A 455 4.23 14.10 -31.88
CA GLN A 455 5.57 14.66 -32.10
C GLN A 455 5.53 15.85 -33.08
N LYS A 456 4.78 15.71 -34.19
CA LYS A 456 4.61 16.77 -35.19
C LYS A 456 3.86 17.97 -34.61
N LEU A 457 2.81 17.75 -33.81
CA LEU A 457 2.06 18.82 -33.14
C LEU A 457 2.91 19.56 -32.09
N VAL A 458 3.66 18.85 -31.25
CA VAL A 458 4.60 19.47 -30.30
C VAL A 458 5.70 20.25 -31.02
N LYS A 459 6.16 19.79 -32.20
CA LYS A 459 7.07 20.57 -33.05
C LYS A 459 6.43 21.87 -33.58
N TYR A 460 5.14 21.88 -33.89
CA TYR A 460 4.42 23.13 -34.22
C TYR A 460 4.21 24.03 -32.99
N LEU A 461 3.96 23.48 -31.79
CA LEU A 461 3.92 24.27 -30.54
C LEU A 461 5.24 24.99 -30.27
N LYS A 462 6.38 24.34 -30.56
CA LYS A 462 7.74 24.94 -30.52
C LYS A 462 7.99 25.98 -31.63
N GLY A 463 7.04 26.18 -32.56
CA GLY A 463 7.20 26.99 -33.79
C GLY A 463 6.91 28.50 -33.68
N GLY A 464 6.46 29.01 -32.53
CA GLY A 464 6.45 30.45 -32.22
C GLY A 464 5.37 31.34 -32.86
N ASN A 465 4.48 30.81 -33.71
CA ASN A 465 3.33 31.57 -34.24
C ASN A 465 2.08 31.30 -33.41
N GLN A 466 1.55 32.33 -32.73
CA GLN A 466 0.37 32.26 -31.85
C GLN A 466 -0.82 31.51 -32.47
N ILE A 467 -1.17 31.77 -33.74
CA ILE A 467 -2.31 31.14 -34.41
C ILE A 467 -2.02 29.66 -34.63
N ALA A 468 -0.81 29.31 -35.09
CA ALA A 468 -0.39 27.93 -35.26
C ALA A 468 -0.29 27.17 -33.93
N THR A 469 0.16 27.83 -32.85
CA THR A 469 0.20 27.28 -31.49
C THR A 469 -1.22 26.99 -30.99
N VAL A 470 -2.17 27.92 -31.12
CA VAL A 470 -3.58 27.69 -30.70
C VAL A 470 -4.23 26.57 -31.51
N ILE A 471 -4.01 26.52 -32.84
CA ILE A 471 -4.50 25.40 -33.68
C ILE A 471 -3.88 24.07 -33.24
N ALA A 472 -2.56 24.01 -33.00
CA ALA A 472 -1.89 22.81 -32.55
C ALA A 472 -2.30 22.37 -31.13
N LEU A 473 -2.64 23.31 -30.23
CA LEU A 473 -3.23 23.01 -28.92
C LEU A 473 -4.65 22.41 -29.07
N CYS A 474 -5.48 22.96 -29.97
CA CYS A 474 -6.78 22.35 -30.26
C CYS A 474 -6.61 20.94 -30.82
N SER A 475 -5.83 20.77 -31.89
CA SER A 475 -5.60 19.44 -32.50
C SER A 475 -4.97 18.44 -31.54
N LEU A 476 -4.09 18.86 -30.61
CA LEU A 476 -3.53 17.97 -29.59
C LEU A 476 -4.55 17.59 -28.50
N LYS A 477 -5.55 18.45 -28.23
CA LYS A 477 -6.68 18.19 -27.33
C LYS A 477 -7.77 17.31 -27.96
N ASP A 478 -7.72 17.09 -29.27
CA ASP A 478 -8.66 16.22 -30.00
C ASP A 478 -8.18 14.75 -30.06
N PHE A 479 -6.95 14.46 -29.60
CA PHE A 479 -6.50 13.09 -29.32
C PHE A 479 -7.14 12.54 -28.04
N ASN A 480 -7.15 11.21 -27.90
CA ASN A 480 -7.52 10.55 -26.65
C ASN A 480 -6.44 10.74 -25.58
N LEU A 481 -6.49 11.89 -24.88
CA LEU A 481 -5.56 12.24 -23.80
C LEU A 481 -5.75 11.39 -22.53
N ALA A 482 -6.80 10.58 -22.43
CA ALA A 482 -6.95 9.59 -21.36
C ALA A 482 -6.13 8.31 -21.62
N GLN A 483 -5.71 8.07 -22.88
CA GLN A 483 -4.90 6.91 -23.25
C GLN A 483 -3.43 7.13 -22.89
N GLU A 484 -2.83 6.18 -22.16
CA GLU A 484 -1.46 6.31 -21.66
C GLU A 484 -0.43 6.48 -22.79
N THR A 485 -0.58 5.81 -23.94
CA THR A 485 0.31 6.01 -25.10
C THR A 485 0.37 7.46 -25.57
N CYS A 486 -0.76 8.20 -25.57
CA CYS A 486 -0.81 9.62 -25.89
C CYS A 486 -0.15 10.49 -24.81
N GLN A 487 -0.36 10.13 -23.54
CA GLN A 487 0.22 10.80 -22.37
C GLN A 487 1.76 10.69 -22.37
N LEU A 488 2.28 9.47 -22.54
CA LEU A 488 3.71 9.20 -22.64
C LEU A 488 4.30 9.82 -23.91
N ALA A 489 3.61 9.79 -25.06
CA ALA A 489 4.05 10.50 -26.26
C ALA A 489 4.27 12.00 -26.01
N ILE A 490 3.36 12.68 -25.30
CA ILE A 490 3.50 14.10 -24.94
C ILE A 490 4.67 14.33 -23.97
N ARG A 491 4.95 13.38 -23.06
CA ARG A 491 6.13 13.42 -22.17
C ARG A 491 7.43 13.30 -22.99
N ASP A 492 7.54 12.26 -23.81
CA ASP A 492 8.80 11.79 -24.39
C ASP A 492 9.32 12.69 -25.53
N VAL A 493 8.42 13.35 -26.27
CA VAL A 493 8.81 14.37 -27.28
C VAL A 493 9.15 15.73 -26.67
N GLY A 494 9.21 15.82 -25.34
CA GLY A 494 9.40 17.05 -24.58
C GLY A 494 8.23 18.03 -24.76
N GLY A 495 7.00 17.52 -24.78
CA GLY A 495 5.77 18.32 -24.88
C GLY A 495 5.34 18.93 -23.54
N LEU A 496 5.57 18.24 -22.42
CA LEU A 496 5.30 18.77 -21.07
C LEU A 496 6.05 20.08 -20.80
N GLU A 497 7.34 20.16 -21.16
CA GLU A 497 8.15 21.39 -21.06
C GLU A 497 7.53 22.54 -21.86
N VAL A 498 7.07 22.27 -23.10
CA VAL A 498 6.42 23.28 -23.94
C VAL A 498 5.09 23.72 -23.37
N LEU A 499 4.26 22.79 -22.91
CA LEU A 499 2.97 23.09 -22.30
C LEU A 499 3.16 23.98 -21.06
N ILE A 500 4.11 23.65 -20.19
CA ILE A 500 4.46 24.46 -19.00
C ILE A 500 4.99 25.83 -19.41
N ASN A 501 5.90 25.93 -20.38
CA ASN A 501 6.41 27.22 -20.87
C ASN A 501 5.31 28.09 -21.53
N LEU A 502 4.32 27.49 -22.18
CA LEU A 502 3.16 28.21 -22.72
C LEU A 502 2.28 28.85 -21.63
N LEU A 503 2.34 28.35 -20.39
CA LEU A 503 1.66 28.96 -19.24
C LEU A 503 2.24 30.33 -18.86
N ASP A 504 3.51 30.61 -19.18
CA ASP A 504 4.22 31.84 -18.79
C ASP A 504 4.14 32.95 -19.87
N THR A 505 3.57 32.66 -21.05
CA THR A 505 3.32 33.65 -22.12
C THR A 505 2.23 34.67 -21.76
N ASP A 506 2.10 35.79 -22.47
CA ASP A 506 0.98 36.73 -22.25
C ASP A 506 -0.34 36.28 -22.91
N GLU A 507 -0.31 35.35 -23.86
CA GLU A 507 -1.50 34.99 -24.66
C GLU A 507 -2.44 34.04 -23.90
N VAL A 508 -3.57 34.61 -23.45
CA VAL A 508 -4.62 33.94 -22.67
C VAL A 508 -5.12 32.66 -23.35
N LYS A 509 -5.25 32.63 -24.70
CA LYS A 509 -5.67 31.43 -25.43
C LYS A 509 -4.64 30.30 -25.37
N CYS A 510 -3.35 30.64 -25.40
CA CYS A 510 -2.26 29.66 -25.23
C CYS A 510 -2.26 29.07 -23.82
N LYS A 511 -2.42 29.90 -22.78
CA LYS A 511 -2.58 29.42 -21.39
C LYS A 511 -3.80 28.50 -21.24
N ILE A 512 -4.97 28.90 -21.77
CA ILE A 512 -6.21 28.09 -21.71
C ILE A 512 -6.04 26.75 -22.45
N GLY A 513 -5.45 26.75 -23.64
CA GLY A 513 -5.22 25.52 -24.41
C GLY A 513 -4.24 24.58 -23.71
N SER A 514 -3.15 25.11 -23.17
CA SER A 514 -2.16 24.32 -22.44
C SER A 514 -2.72 23.73 -21.14
N LEU A 515 -3.39 24.54 -20.30
CA LEU A 515 -3.99 24.04 -19.06
C LEU A 515 -5.05 22.96 -19.32
N LYS A 516 -5.85 23.08 -20.40
CA LYS A 516 -6.81 22.03 -20.76
C LYS A 516 -6.12 20.69 -21.02
N ILE A 517 -5.01 20.68 -21.76
CA ILE A 517 -4.24 19.46 -22.04
C ILE A 517 -3.60 18.93 -20.75
N LEU A 518 -2.91 19.80 -20.00
CA LEU A 518 -2.25 19.46 -18.73
C LEU A 518 -3.22 18.88 -17.70
N LYS A 519 -4.45 19.41 -17.60
CA LYS A 519 -5.50 18.90 -16.72
C LYS A 519 -5.83 17.43 -17.04
N GLU A 520 -6.15 17.10 -18.30
CA GLU A 520 -6.49 15.71 -18.67
C GLU A 520 -5.32 14.74 -18.44
N ILE A 521 -4.08 15.11 -18.83
CA ILE A 521 -2.93 14.19 -18.71
C ILE A 521 -2.36 14.09 -17.27
N SER A 522 -2.66 15.05 -16.39
CA SER A 522 -2.23 15.02 -14.98
C SER A 522 -2.93 13.95 -14.11
N HIS A 523 -3.91 13.23 -14.67
CA HIS A 523 -4.44 12.01 -14.06
C HIS A 523 -3.40 10.86 -14.02
N ASN A 524 -2.35 10.89 -14.84
CA ASN A 524 -1.25 9.91 -14.81
C ASN A 524 -0.21 10.20 -13.69
N PRO A 525 0.16 9.22 -12.82
CA PRO A 525 1.13 9.42 -11.74
C PRO A 525 2.51 9.93 -12.18
N GLN A 526 3.05 9.40 -13.29
CA GLN A 526 4.37 9.77 -13.79
C GLN A 526 4.37 11.23 -14.27
N ILE A 527 3.31 11.64 -14.97
CA ILE A 527 3.16 13.04 -15.43
C ILE A 527 3.03 14.01 -14.26
N ARG A 528 2.36 13.63 -13.15
CA ARG A 528 2.34 14.46 -11.93
C ARG A 528 3.74 14.72 -11.38
N ARG A 529 4.57 13.67 -11.29
CA ARG A 529 5.97 13.80 -10.84
C ARG A 529 6.73 14.75 -11.79
N ASN A 530 6.68 14.51 -13.11
CA ASN A 530 7.34 15.36 -14.11
C ASN A 530 6.87 16.83 -14.13
N ILE A 531 5.58 17.13 -13.91
CA ILE A 531 5.09 18.52 -13.83
C ILE A 531 5.69 19.27 -12.63
N VAL A 532 5.97 18.57 -11.52
CA VAL A 532 6.64 19.15 -10.34
C VAL A 532 8.13 19.33 -10.59
N ASP A 533 8.80 18.37 -11.23
CA ASP A 533 10.22 18.47 -11.59
C ASP A 533 10.50 19.57 -12.62
N LEU A 534 9.60 19.80 -13.57
CA LEU A 534 9.65 20.90 -14.55
C LEU A 534 9.18 22.25 -13.97
N GLY A 535 8.85 22.34 -12.67
CA GLY A 535 8.46 23.60 -12.04
C GLY A 535 7.09 24.16 -12.47
N GLY A 536 6.18 23.33 -12.99
CA GLY A 536 4.87 23.79 -13.46
C GLY A 536 3.96 24.34 -12.35
N LEU A 537 4.06 23.81 -11.13
CA LEU A 537 3.22 24.24 -9.99
C LEU A 537 3.35 25.74 -9.65
N PRO A 538 4.54 26.35 -9.45
CA PRO A 538 4.64 27.79 -9.22
C PRO A 538 3.99 28.64 -10.32
N ILE A 539 4.08 28.24 -11.59
CA ILE A 539 3.47 28.97 -12.69
C ILE A 539 1.93 28.86 -12.62
N MET A 540 1.39 27.66 -12.37
CA MET A 540 -0.04 27.47 -12.13
C MET A 540 -0.55 28.28 -10.92
N VAL A 541 0.24 28.34 -9.84
CA VAL A 541 -0.05 29.12 -8.63
C VAL A 541 -0.02 30.64 -8.89
N ASN A 542 0.75 31.12 -9.87
CA ASN A 542 0.70 32.52 -10.31
C ASN A 542 -0.52 32.81 -11.20
N ILE A 543 -0.99 31.83 -11.98
CA ILE A 543 -2.20 31.97 -12.81
C ILE A 543 -3.47 32.13 -11.96
N LEU A 544 -3.48 31.68 -10.69
CA LEU A 544 -4.60 31.89 -9.76
C LEU A 544 -4.92 33.38 -9.50
N ASP A 545 -3.98 34.30 -9.74
CA ASP A 545 -4.20 35.75 -9.60
C ASP A 545 -4.81 36.39 -10.86
N SER A 546 -4.91 35.65 -11.98
CA SER A 546 -5.37 36.16 -13.27
C SER A 546 -6.83 36.67 -13.22
N PRO A 547 -7.17 37.80 -13.86
CA PRO A 547 -8.56 38.28 -13.93
C PRO A 547 -9.50 37.33 -14.71
N HIS A 548 -8.96 36.38 -15.47
CA HIS A 548 -9.76 35.43 -16.24
C HIS A 548 -10.21 34.24 -15.38
N LYS A 549 -11.49 34.21 -14.99
CA LYS A 549 -12.14 33.12 -14.24
C LYS A 549 -11.84 31.72 -14.82
N SER A 550 -11.83 31.58 -16.16
CA SER A 550 -11.49 30.34 -16.86
C SER A 550 -10.05 29.86 -16.64
N LEU A 551 -9.09 30.77 -16.47
CA LEU A 551 -7.71 30.42 -16.12
C LEU A 551 -7.60 30.01 -14.65
N LYS A 552 -8.30 30.70 -13.73
CA LYS A 552 -8.39 30.32 -12.31
C LYS A 552 -8.92 28.90 -12.15
N CYS A 553 -10.04 28.57 -12.80
CA CYS A 553 -10.63 27.22 -12.81
C CYS A 553 -9.63 26.16 -13.28
N LEU A 554 -9.11 26.29 -14.51
CA LEU A 554 -8.24 25.29 -15.12
C LEU A 554 -6.91 25.12 -14.36
N ALA A 555 -6.34 26.20 -13.81
CA ALA A 555 -5.14 26.12 -12.99
C ALA A 555 -5.41 25.40 -11.66
N ALA A 556 -6.53 25.71 -10.99
CA ALA A 556 -6.91 25.03 -9.75
C ALA A 556 -7.24 23.54 -9.97
N GLU A 557 -7.97 23.17 -11.04
CA GLU A 557 -8.20 21.75 -11.39
C GLU A 557 -6.90 21.00 -11.68
N THR A 558 -5.96 21.62 -12.41
CA THR A 558 -4.66 21.00 -12.69
C THR A 558 -3.81 20.87 -11.41
N ILE A 559 -3.85 21.87 -10.52
CA ILE A 559 -3.21 21.79 -9.20
C ILE A 559 -3.85 20.67 -8.35
N ALA A 560 -5.17 20.51 -8.35
CA ALA A 560 -5.87 19.44 -7.64
C ALA A 560 -5.37 18.06 -8.07
N ASN A 561 -5.34 17.82 -9.38
CA ASN A 561 -4.81 16.58 -9.94
C ASN A 561 -3.34 16.36 -9.53
N VAL A 562 -2.46 17.36 -9.69
CA VAL A 562 -1.03 17.22 -9.39
C VAL A 562 -0.74 17.07 -7.88
N ALA A 563 -1.54 17.68 -6.99
CA ALA A 563 -1.36 17.70 -5.54
C ALA A 563 -1.57 16.35 -4.81
N LYS A 564 -1.75 15.24 -5.53
CA LYS A 564 -2.02 13.92 -4.94
C LYS A 564 -0.85 13.30 -4.15
N PHE A 565 0.38 13.82 -4.26
CA PHE A 565 1.56 13.31 -3.52
C PHE A 565 2.31 14.40 -2.71
N ARG A 566 3.10 13.96 -1.72
CA ARG A 566 3.69 14.81 -0.65
C ARG A 566 4.50 16.01 -1.18
N ARG A 567 5.36 15.78 -2.18
CA ARG A 567 6.22 16.81 -2.78
C ARG A 567 5.42 17.87 -3.54
N ALA A 568 4.33 17.49 -4.22
CA ALA A 568 3.41 18.44 -4.84
C ALA A 568 2.66 19.29 -3.80
N ARG A 569 2.09 18.66 -2.76
CA ARG A 569 1.43 19.36 -1.64
C ARG A 569 2.35 20.40 -0.99
N GLN A 570 3.64 20.05 -0.81
CA GLN A 570 4.66 20.96 -0.28
C GLN A 570 4.98 22.13 -1.23
N ALA A 571 5.06 21.88 -2.55
CA ALA A 571 5.34 22.92 -3.54
C ALA A 571 4.21 23.96 -3.63
N VAL A 572 2.94 23.54 -3.66
CA VAL A 572 1.78 24.46 -3.67
C VAL A 572 1.83 25.40 -2.45
N ARG A 573 2.12 24.87 -1.26
CA ARG A 573 2.27 25.68 -0.04
C ARG A 573 3.48 26.62 -0.08
N ARG A 574 4.65 26.16 -0.55
CA ARG A 574 5.88 26.99 -0.63
C ARG A 574 5.72 28.21 -1.55
N HIS A 575 4.91 28.11 -2.60
CA HIS A 575 4.65 29.22 -3.53
C HIS A 575 3.40 30.06 -3.14
N GLY A 576 2.89 29.92 -1.91
CA GLY A 576 1.75 30.70 -1.41
C GLY A 576 0.38 30.27 -1.97
N GLY A 577 0.33 29.17 -2.73
CA GLY A 577 -0.87 28.73 -3.45
C GLY A 577 -2.06 28.44 -2.53
N ILE A 578 -1.85 28.01 -1.29
CA ILE A 578 -2.93 27.77 -0.33
C ILE A 578 -3.75 29.03 -0.06
N ALA A 579 -3.10 30.19 0.16
CA ALA A 579 -3.80 31.45 0.40
C ALA A 579 -4.57 31.92 -0.85
N LYS A 580 -3.97 31.77 -2.04
CA LYS A 580 -4.63 32.11 -3.32
C LYS A 580 -5.83 31.21 -3.61
N LEU A 581 -5.73 29.91 -3.30
CA LEU A 581 -6.83 28.95 -3.45
C LEU A 581 -7.96 29.22 -2.45
N VAL A 582 -7.65 29.61 -1.20
CA VAL A 582 -8.66 30.06 -0.24
C VAL A 582 -9.35 31.36 -0.72
N ALA A 583 -8.61 32.28 -1.32
CA ALA A 583 -9.18 33.48 -1.95
C ALA A 583 -10.05 33.19 -3.19
N LEU A 584 -10.05 31.97 -3.74
CA LEU A 584 -11.03 31.56 -4.77
C LEU A 584 -12.39 31.16 -4.19
N LEU A 585 -12.49 30.96 -2.86
CA LEU A 585 -13.76 30.64 -2.19
C LEU A 585 -14.61 31.88 -1.88
N ASP A 586 -14.02 33.08 -1.91
CA ASP A 586 -14.73 34.33 -1.62
C ASP A 586 -15.52 34.83 -2.84
N CYS A 587 -16.79 34.43 -2.89
CA CYS A 587 -17.74 34.87 -3.91
C CYS A 587 -18.28 36.31 -3.71
N ALA A 588 -17.92 37.02 -2.63
CA ALA A 588 -18.61 38.25 -2.20
C ALA A 588 -17.98 39.56 -2.70
N GLN A 589 -16.68 39.59 -3.01
CA GLN A 589 -15.93 40.85 -3.23
C GLN A 589 -16.34 41.70 -4.45
N ASN A 590 -17.21 41.20 -5.33
CA ASN A 590 -17.56 41.89 -6.59
C ASN A 590 -18.98 42.47 -6.66
N SER A 591 -19.82 42.31 -5.63
CA SER A 591 -21.19 42.88 -5.62
C SER A 591 -21.25 44.29 -5.02
N GLY A 592 -20.41 45.19 -5.53
CA GLY A 592 -20.39 46.61 -5.14
C GLY A 592 -21.52 47.45 -5.76
N GLU A 593 -22.14 46.96 -6.84
CA GLU A 593 -23.24 47.62 -7.54
C GLU A 593 -24.51 46.77 -7.51
N LEU A 594 -25.67 47.44 -7.37
CA LEU A 594 -26.97 46.81 -7.14
C LEU A 594 -27.63 46.32 -8.45
N ALA A 595 -28.21 45.12 -8.37
CA ALA A 595 -29.30 44.62 -9.20
C ALA A 595 -29.06 44.45 -10.72
N GLN A 596 -28.43 43.33 -11.13
CA GLN A 596 -28.81 42.66 -12.38
C GLN A 596 -28.55 41.12 -12.42
N SER A 597 -29.65 40.38 -12.54
CA SER A 597 -29.82 39.06 -13.19
C SER A 597 -28.69 38.00 -13.13
N SER A 598 -28.89 37.02 -12.24
CA SER A 598 -28.74 35.54 -12.40
C SER A 598 -27.52 34.90 -13.10
N LEU A 599 -27.00 35.41 -14.21
CA LEU A 599 -25.94 34.79 -15.01
C LEU A 599 -24.53 34.93 -14.40
N CYS A 600 -24.30 35.91 -13.52
CA CYS A 600 -23.01 36.08 -12.86
C CYS A 600 -22.70 34.93 -11.89
N ASN A 601 -23.70 34.51 -11.09
CA ASN A 601 -23.53 33.57 -9.99
C ASN A 601 -22.85 32.25 -10.41
N ALA A 602 -23.29 31.65 -11.53
CA ALA A 602 -22.83 30.33 -11.95
C ALA A 602 -21.33 30.26 -12.24
N ARG A 603 -20.69 31.35 -12.71
CA ARG A 603 -19.26 31.36 -13.02
C ARG A 603 -18.37 31.61 -11.81
N ASP A 604 -18.87 32.27 -10.77
CA ASP A 604 -18.13 32.45 -9.52
C ASP A 604 -18.25 31.22 -8.60
N VAL A 605 -19.43 30.59 -8.56
CA VAL A 605 -19.64 29.27 -7.97
C VAL A 605 -18.70 28.22 -8.58
N GLU A 606 -18.46 28.27 -9.88
CA GLU A 606 -17.52 27.36 -10.56
C GLU A 606 -16.04 27.64 -10.24
N VAL A 607 -15.66 28.91 -10.01
CA VAL A 607 -14.31 29.26 -9.51
C VAL A 607 -14.13 28.74 -8.08
N ALA A 608 -15.13 28.91 -7.22
CA ALA A 608 -15.11 28.39 -5.85
C ALA A 608 -15.06 26.85 -5.82
N ARG A 609 -15.79 26.15 -6.70
CA ARG A 609 -15.69 24.68 -6.87
C ARG A 609 -14.26 24.24 -7.18
N CYS A 610 -13.62 24.88 -8.16
CA CYS A 610 -12.27 24.54 -8.57
C CYS A 610 -11.25 24.84 -7.45
N GLY A 611 -11.42 25.96 -6.74
CA GLY A 611 -10.65 26.29 -5.54
C GLY A 611 -10.77 25.23 -4.45
N ALA A 612 -11.99 24.85 -4.08
CA ALA A 612 -12.26 23.80 -3.09
C ALA A 612 -11.66 22.44 -3.49
N LEU A 613 -11.76 22.03 -4.76
CA LEU A 613 -11.19 20.77 -5.25
C LEU A 613 -9.65 20.73 -5.12
N ALA A 614 -8.99 21.86 -5.37
CA ALA A 614 -7.55 22.01 -5.17
C ALA A 614 -7.17 22.03 -3.68
N LEU A 615 -7.99 22.66 -2.83
CA LEU A 615 -7.79 22.67 -1.38
C LEU A 615 -7.95 21.29 -0.76
N TRP A 616 -8.97 20.52 -1.15
CA TRP A 616 -9.18 19.12 -0.73
C TRP A 616 -7.95 18.25 -1.05
N SER A 617 -7.44 18.35 -2.27
CA SER A 617 -6.23 17.65 -2.70
C SER A 617 -4.99 18.10 -1.91
N CYS A 618 -4.96 19.35 -1.43
CA CYS A 618 -3.89 19.90 -0.61
C CYS A 618 -4.03 19.58 0.90
N SER A 619 -5.23 19.40 1.44
CA SER A 619 -5.49 19.20 2.88
C SER A 619 -5.04 17.83 3.41
N LYS A 620 -4.73 16.87 2.54
CA LYS A 620 -4.03 15.61 2.85
C LYS A 620 -2.57 15.77 3.38
N SER A 621 -2.20 16.95 3.90
CA SER A 621 -0.94 17.14 4.64
C SER A 621 -1.18 18.11 5.80
N TYR A 622 -0.74 17.72 6.99
CA TYR A 622 -0.89 18.47 8.24
C TYR A 622 -0.53 19.96 8.09
N MET A 623 0.64 20.23 7.52
CA MET A 623 1.16 21.60 7.35
C MET A 623 0.39 22.42 6.29
N ASN A 624 -0.40 21.77 5.43
CA ASN A 624 -1.29 22.44 4.49
C ASN A 624 -2.65 22.74 5.15
N LYS A 625 -3.16 21.88 6.04
CA LYS A 625 -4.32 22.18 6.88
C LYS A 625 -4.07 23.47 7.67
N GLU A 626 -2.98 23.54 8.44
CA GLU A 626 -2.68 24.75 9.23
C GLU A 626 -2.52 26.02 8.37
N ALA A 627 -2.08 25.89 7.11
CA ALA A 627 -2.05 27.02 6.16
C ALA A 627 -3.45 27.44 5.68
N ILE A 628 -4.38 26.50 5.45
CA ILE A 628 -5.79 26.79 5.13
C ILE A 628 -6.47 27.49 6.32
N ARG A 629 -6.19 27.05 7.55
CA ARG A 629 -6.71 27.66 8.78
C ARG A 629 -6.25 29.12 8.92
N LYS A 630 -4.94 29.38 8.79
CA LYS A 630 -4.36 30.73 8.85
C LYS A 630 -4.83 31.65 7.71
N ALA A 631 -5.20 31.09 6.56
CA ALA A 631 -5.76 31.84 5.43
C ALA A 631 -7.26 32.17 5.56
N GLY A 632 -7.94 31.74 6.63
CA GLY A 632 -9.37 31.98 6.82
C GLY A 632 -10.28 31.08 5.98
N GLY A 633 -9.84 29.87 5.61
CA GLY A 633 -10.62 28.98 4.75
C GLY A 633 -11.92 28.45 5.37
N ILE A 634 -11.98 28.26 6.69
CA ILE A 634 -13.12 27.58 7.34
C ILE A 634 -14.43 28.39 7.26
N PRO A 635 -14.47 29.71 7.56
CA PRO A 635 -15.69 30.52 7.37
C PRO A 635 -16.16 30.58 5.91
N LEU A 636 -15.22 30.59 4.94
CA LEU A 636 -15.56 30.60 3.51
C LEU A 636 -16.17 29.25 3.07
N LEU A 637 -15.60 28.13 3.52
CA LEU A 637 -16.18 26.79 3.32
C LEU A 637 -17.57 26.69 3.99
N ALA A 638 -17.74 27.22 5.21
CA ALA A 638 -19.04 27.30 5.90
C ALA A 638 -20.06 28.19 5.16
N GLY A 639 -19.60 29.22 4.45
CA GLY A 639 -20.41 30.02 3.54
C GLY A 639 -20.90 29.20 2.34
N LEU A 640 -19.99 28.48 1.67
CA LEU A 640 -20.30 27.66 0.49
C LEU A 640 -21.24 26.48 0.80
N LEU A 641 -21.19 25.92 2.01
CA LEU A 641 -22.13 24.88 2.47
C LEU A 641 -23.60 25.31 2.50
N LYS A 642 -23.89 26.62 2.44
CA LYS A 642 -25.26 27.16 2.39
C LYS A 642 -25.83 27.19 0.97
N THR A 643 -25.04 26.85 -0.04
CA THR A 643 -25.47 26.80 -1.45
C THR A 643 -26.15 25.47 -1.80
N SER A 644 -27.09 25.50 -2.74
CA SER A 644 -27.82 24.30 -3.20
C SER A 644 -27.12 23.54 -4.33
N HIS A 645 -25.81 23.73 -4.54
CA HIS A 645 -25.07 23.19 -5.69
C HIS A 645 -24.18 22.02 -5.25
N GLU A 646 -24.68 20.79 -5.35
CA GLU A 646 -23.99 19.56 -4.91
C GLU A 646 -22.56 19.43 -5.45
N ASN A 647 -22.33 19.78 -6.72
CA ASN A 647 -21.02 19.78 -7.37
C ASN A 647 -19.98 20.66 -6.65
N VAL A 648 -20.42 21.66 -5.87
CA VAL A 648 -19.57 22.51 -5.03
C VAL A 648 -19.52 21.99 -3.59
N LEU A 649 -20.63 21.44 -3.09
CA LEU A 649 -20.69 20.84 -1.75
C LEU A 649 -19.71 19.66 -1.60
N ILE A 650 -19.58 18.78 -2.61
CA ILE A 650 -18.68 17.61 -2.59
C ILE A 650 -17.23 18.02 -2.23
N PRO A 651 -16.51 18.87 -2.99
CA PRO A 651 -15.13 19.25 -2.66
C PRO A 651 -15.03 20.15 -1.41
N VAL A 652 -16.08 20.89 -1.05
CA VAL A 652 -16.12 21.69 0.19
C VAL A 652 -16.18 20.76 1.41
N VAL A 653 -17.06 19.77 1.42
CA VAL A 653 -17.16 18.76 2.49
C VAL A 653 -15.92 17.88 2.52
N GLY A 654 -15.38 17.46 1.37
CA GLY A 654 -14.12 16.72 1.29
C GLY A 654 -12.94 17.49 1.91
N THR A 655 -12.84 18.80 1.66
CA THR A 655 -11.83 19.66 2.33
C THR A 655 -12.02 19.68 3.84
N LEU A 656 -13.27 19.79 4.31
CA LEU A 656 -13.60 19.83 5.75
C LEU A 656 -13.34 18.47 6.43
N GLN A 657 -13.65 17.36 5.77
CA GLN A 657 -13.38 15.98 6.21
C GLN A 657 -11.89 15.76 6.47
N GLU A 658 -11.02 16.06 5.49
CA GLU A 658 -9.57 15.94 5.64
C GLU A 658 -9.03 16.78 6.81
N CYS A 659 -9.60 17.97 7.01
CA CYS A 659 -9.17 18.87 8.07
C CYS A 659 -9.72 18.49 9.46
N ALA A 660 -10.89 17.87 9.55
CA ALA A 660 -11.55 17.48 10.81
C ALA A 660 -10.80 16.43 11.64
N SER A 661 -9.80 15.78 11.06
CA SER A 661 -8.86 14.93 11.80
C SER A 661 -8.01 15.71 12.83
N GLU A 662 -7.87 17.03 12.69
CA GLU A 662 -7.16 17.89 13.67
C GLU A 662 -8.13 18.51 14.69
N GLU A 663 -7.81 18.44 15.99
CA GLU A 663 -8.64 19.00 17.08
C GLU A 663 -8.90 20.51 16.92
N SER A 664 -7.86 21.28 16.55
CA SER A 664 -7.96 22.73 16.31
C SER A 664 -8.90 23.10 15.15
N TYR A 665 -9.15 22.15 14.24
CA TYR A 665 -10.13 22.28 13.18
C TYR A 665 -11.53 21.91 13.64
N ARG A 666 -11.69 20.84 14.43
CA ARG A 666 -13.00 20.48 15.02
C ARG A 666 -13.56 21.62 15.85
N ALA A 667 -12.72 22.31 16.63
CA ALA A 667 -13.08 23.54 17.34
C ALA A 667 -13.68 24.63 16.42
N ALA A 668 -13.05 24.90 15.27
CA ALA A 668 -13.53 25.91 14.31
C ALA A 668 -14.77 25.44 13.52
N ILE A 669 -14.86 24.16 13.18
CA ILE A 669 -16.02 23.54 12.52
C ILE A 669 -17.28 23.65 13.42
N LYS A 670 -17.13 23.47 14.74
CA LYS A 670 -18.20 23.72 15.71
C LYS A 670 -18.58 25.20 15.77
N ALA A 671 -17.61 26.11 15.84
CA ALA A 671 -17.85 27.56 15.93
C ALA A 671 -18.64 28.11 14.72
N GLU A 672 -18.29 27.68 13.50
CA GLU A 672 -18.96 28.08 12.25
C GLU A 672 -20.30 27.35 11.99
N ARG A 673 -20.80 26.55 12.96
CA ARG A 673 -22.04 25.74 12.86
C ARG A 673 -22.08 24.82 11.63
N ILE A 674 -20.93 24.32 11.19
CA ILE A 674 -20.84 23.47 9.99
C ILE A 674 -21.63 22.17 10.15
N ILE A 675 -21.67 21.61 11.38
CA ILE A 675 -22.36 20.35 11.71
C ILE A 675 -23.84 20.36 11.29
N GLU A 676 -24.54 21.48 11.44
CA GLU A 676 -25.95 21.64 11.01
C GLU A 676 -26.12 21.41 9.50
N ASN A 677 -25.19 21.93 8.70
CA ASN A 677 -25.21 21.82 7.24
C ASN A 677 -24.79 20.41 6.77
N LEU A 678 -23.82 19.78 7.43
CA LEU A 678 -23.46 18.37 7.18
C LEU A 678 -24.66 17.44 7.46
N VAL A 679 -25.32 17.63 8.60
CA VAL A 679 -26.51 16.85 9.00
C VAL A 679 -27.67 17.04 8.02
N LYS A 680 -27.90 18.28 7.54
CA LYS A 680 -28.89 18.56 6.50
C LYS A 680 -28.56 17.81 5.20
N ASN A 681 -27.30 17.86 4.77
CA ASN A 681 -26.84 17.29 3.49
C ASN A 681 -26.80 15.75 3.48
N LEU A 682 -26.86 15.05 4.64
CA LEU A 682 -27.10 13.60 4.68
C LEU A 682 -28.42 13.16 4.01
N ASN A 683 -29.34 14.10 3.75
CA ASN A 683 -30.63 13.85 3.07
C ASN A 683 -30.60 14.20 1.57
N SER A 684 -29.43 14.47 0.97
CA SER A 684 -29.32 14.62 -0.49
C SER A 684 -29.57 13.31 -1.21
N GLU A 685 -30.03 13.35 -2.46
CA GLU A 685 -30.15 12.15 -3.32
C GLU A 685 -28.77 11.65 -3.79
N ASN A 686 -27.75 12.50 -3.74
CA ASN A 686 -26.38 12.25 -4.19
C ASN A 686 -25.55 11.44 -3.18
N GLU A 687 -25.18 10.21 -3.56
CA GLU A 687 -24.45 9.29 -2.66
C GLU A 687 -23.06 9.77 -2.24
N GLN A 688 -22.32 10.45 -3.14
CA GLN A 688 -20.98 10.98 -2.83
C GLN A 688 -21.05 12.11 -1.80
N LEU A 689 -22.10 12.93 -1.87
CA LEU A 689 -22.34 13.96 -0.86
C LEU A 689 -22.76 13.36 0.48
N GLN A 690 -23.58 12.30 0.48
CA GLN A 690 -23.91 11.54 1.70
C GLN A 690 -22.65 10.95 2.37
N GLU A 691 -21.80 10.29 1.58
CA GLU A 691 -20.53 9.68 2.02
C GLU A 691 -19.62 10.71 2.68
N HIS A 692 -19.27 11.81 1.99
CA HIS A 692 -18.38 12.81 2.56
C HIS A 692 -19.00 13.52 3.77
N CYS A 693 -20.32 13.71 3.82
CA CYS A 693 -20.98 14.26 5.01
C CYS A 693 -20.91 13.29 6.20
N ALA A 694 -21.12 11.99 5.98
CA ALA A 694 -20.95 10.97 7.00
C ALA A 694 -19.49 10.86 7.47
N MET A 695 -18.51 10.83 6.56
CA MET A 695 -17.09 10.75 6.88
C MET A 695 -16.59 12.03 7.60
N ALA A 696 -17.08 13.21 7.23
CA ALA A 696 -16.81 14.44 7.97
C ALA A 696 -17.40 14.39 9.39
N ILE A 697 -18.61 13.84 9.56
CA ILE A 697 -19.21 13.61 10.89
C ILE A 697 -18.39 12.59 11.69
N TYR A 698 -17.95 11.48 11.10
CA TYR A 698 -17.07 10.49 11.74
C TYR A 698 -15.81 11.12 12.34
N GLN A 699 -15.09 11.93 11.54
CA GLN A 699 -13.90 12.65 12.00
C GLN A 699 -14.23 13.68 13.10
N CYS A 700 -15.33 14.42 12.97
CA CYS A 700 -15.72 15.44 13.96
C CYS A 700 -16.27 14.85 15.27
N ALA A 701 -16.85 13.63 15.24
CA ALA A 701 -17.58 13.01 16.35
C ALA A 701 -16.71 12.42 17.47
N GLU A 702 -15.38 12.57 17.37
CA GLU A 702 -14.45 12.33 18.48
C GLU A 702 -14.72 13.29 19.65
N ASP A 703 -15.08 14.54 19.36
CA ASP A 703 -15.51 15.54 20.33
C ASP A 703 -16.91 15.22 20.86
N LYS A 704 -17.12 15.28 22.20
CA LYS A 704 -18.45 15.08 22.81
C LYS A 704 -19.48 16.06 22.26
N GLU A 705 -19.13 17.34 22.18
CA GLU A 705 -20.01 18.40 21.70
C GLU A 705 -20.53 18.14 20.28
N THR A 706 -19.71 17.58 19.39
CA THR A 706 -20.17 17.20 18.05
C THR A 706 -21.24 16.10 18.12
N ARG A 707 -21.06 15.10 18.98
CA ARG A 707 -22.05 14.01 19.15
C ARG A 707 -23.40 14.54 19.63
N ASP A 708 -23.38 15.54 20.52
CA ASP A 708 -24.57 16.24 21.00
C ASP A 708 -25.20 17.14 19.93
N LEU A 709 -24.40 17.85 19.12
CA LEU A 709 -24.87 18.66 17.99
C LEU A 709 -25.51 17.81 16.88
N VAL A 710 -24.90 16.69 16.49
CA VAL A 710 -25.47 15.76 15.48
C VAL A 710 -26.83 15.23 15.93
N ARG A 711 -26.99 14.94 17.24
CA ARG A 711 -28.29 14.60 17.83
C ARG A 711 -29.28 15.76 17.81
N LEU A 712 -28.86 16.96 18.23
CA LEU A 712 -29.71 18.15 18.32
C LEU A 712 -30.26 18.58 16.96
N HIS A 713 -29.45 18.51 15.89
CA HIS A 713 -29.86 18.78 14.51
C HIS A 713 -30.56 17.59 13.83
N GLY A 714 -30.76 16.46 14.53
CA GLY A 714 -31.54 15.31 14.05
C GLY A 714 -30.79 14.30 13.16
N GLY A 715 -29.47 14.43 12.99
CA GLY A 715 -28.66 13.67 12.04
C GLY A 715 -28.53 12.16 12.31
N LEU A 716 -28.85 11.71 13.53
CA LEU A 716 -28.85 10.29 13.87
C LEU A 716 -29.89 9.49 13.06
N LYS A 717 -31.02 10.11 12.67
CA LYS A 717 -32.08 9.43 11.88
C LYS A 717 -31.68 9.26 10.40
N PRO A 718 -31.16 10.28 9.68
CA PRO A 718 -30.54 10.10 8.37
C PRO A 718 -29.47 9.00 8.37
N LEU A 719 -28.51 9.03 9.31
CA LEU A 719 -27.48 7.99 9.44
C LEU A 719 -28.09 6.57 9.58
N ALA A 720 -29.06 6.40 10.49
CA ALA A 720 -29.78 5.13 10.65
C ALA A 720 -30.51 4.68 9.37
N SER A 721 -31.07 5.60 8.60
CA SER A 721 -31.77 5.28 7.35
C SER A 721 -30.83 4.88 6.20
N LEU A 722 -29.62 5.45 6.15
CA LEU A 722 -28.61 5.16 5.13
C LEU A 722 -28.00 3.75 5.25
N LEU A 723 -28.04 3.13 6.44
CA LEU A 723 -27.60 1.74 6.64
C LEU A 723 -28.37 0.71 5.78
N ASN A 724 -29.57 1.05 5.29
CA ASN A 724 -30.42 0.11 4.55
C ASN A 724 -30.03 -0.02 3.06
N ASN A 725 -29.15 0.84 2.53
CA ASN A 725 -28.61 0.71 1.17
C ASN A 725 -27.14 0.28 1.24
N THR A 726 -26.90 -0.99 0.97
CA THR A 726 -25.60 -1.66 1.15
C THR A 726 -24.82 -1.85 -0.15
N ASP A 727 -25.30 -1.33 -1.28
CA ASP A 727 -24.65 -1.47 -2.60
C ASP A 727 -23.32 -0.71 -2.63
N ASN A 728 -23.35 0.57 -2.22
CA ASN A 728 -22.18 1.44 -2.13
C ASN A 728 -21.41 1.19 -0.82
N LYS A 729 -20.29 0.47 -0.92
CA LYS A 729 -19.46 0.07 0.23
C LYS A 729 -18.68 1.23 0.86
N GLU A 730 -18.25 2.22 0.08
CA GLU A 730 -17.51 3.40 0.56
C GLU A 730 -18.42 4.28 1.43
N ARG A 731 -19.64 4.57 0.96
CA ARG A 731 -20.69 5.21 1.77
C ARG A 731 -21.04 4.38 3.00
N LEU A 732 -21.17 3.06 2.88
CA LEU A 732 -21.51 2.19 4.01
C LEU A 732 -20.42 2.23 5.10
N ALA A 733 -19.14 2.27 4.72
CA ALA A 733 -18.02 2.44 5.65
C ALA A 733 -18.08 3.82 6.35
N ALA A 734 -18.31 4.89 5.59
CA ALA A 734 -18.46 6.25 6.13
C ALA A 734 -19.64 6.37 7.12
N VAL A 735 -20.82 5.83 6.78
CA VAL A 735 -22.04 5.88 7.61
C VAL A 735 -21.88 5.02 8.87
N THR A 736 -21.37 3.79 8.76
CA THR A 736 -21.14 2.93 9.93
C THR A 736 -20.09 3.52 10.87
N GLY A 737 -19.03 4.15 10.34
CA GLY A 737 -18.04 4.88 11.14
C GLY A 737 -18.67 6.07 11.87
N ALA A 738 -19.45 6.89 11.17
CA ALA A 738 -20.17 8.03 11.75
C ALA A 738 -21.08 7.59 12.91
N ILE A 739 -21.80 6.47 12.75
CA ILE A 739 -22.62 5.86 13.79
C ILE A 739 -21.75 5.38 14.96
N TRP A 740 -20.66 4.66 14.72
CA TRP A 740 -19.73 4.20 15.77
C TRP A 740 -19.27 5.34 16.67
N LYS A 741 -18.70 6.41 16.10
CA LYS A 741 -18.25 7.56 16.89
C LYS A 741 -19.44 8.23 17.59
N CYS A 742 -20.61 8.36 16.94
CA CYS A 742 -21.81 8.91 17.60
C CYS A 742 -22.28 8.07 18.81
N SER A 743 -22.16 6.75 18.76
CA SER A 743 -22.55 5.81 19.84
C SER A 743 -21.70 5.90 21.12
N ILE A 744 -20.60 6.65 21.11
CA ILE A 744 -19.84 6.98 22.33
C ILE A 744 -20.67 7.90 23.28
N SER A 745 -21.74 8.53 22.79
CA SER A 745 -22.75 9.18 23.64
C SER A 745 -23.90 8.22 23.97
N LYS A 746 -24.18 8.06 25.26
CA LYS A 746 -25.31 7.28 25.79
C LYS A 746 -26.65 7.77 25.21
N GLU A 747 -26.83 9.09 25.20
CA GLU A 747 -27.99 9.77 24.65
C GLU A 747 -28.19 9.44 23.16
N ASN A 748 -27.11 9.26 22.41
CA ASN A 748 -27.18 8.87 21.00
C ASN A 748 -27.52 7.38 20.81
N VAL A 749 -26.99 6.48 21.65
CA VAL A 749 -27.34 5.04 21.64
C VAL A 749 -28.85 4.83 21.81
N THR A 750 -29.48 5.54 22.76
CA THR A 750 -30.94 5.46 22.94
C THR A 750 -31.73 5.89 21.69
N LYS A 751 -31.24 6.90 20.94
CA LYS A 751 -31.86 7.32 19.66
C LYS A 751 -31.57 6.35 18.51
N PHE A 752 -30.39 5.75 18.43
CA PHE A 752 -30.13 4.68 17.47
C PHE A 752 -31.01 3.45 17.71
N ARG A 753 -31.35 3.15 18.97
CA ARG A 753 -32.36 2.13 19.33
C ARG A 753 -33.77 2.53 18.89
N GLU A 754 -34.20 3.78 19.11
CA GLU A 754 -35.50 4.29 18.61
C GLU A 754 -35.62 4.21 17.08
N TYR A 755 -34.51 4.36 16.35
CA TYR A 755 -34.46 4.31 14.89
C TYR A 755 -34.11 2.93 14.31
N LYS A 756 -34.09 1.87 15.14
CA LYS A 756 -33.77 0.48 14.78
C LYS A 756 -32.39 0.26 14.14
N ALA A 757 -31.45 1.18 14.34
CA ALA A 757 -30.12 1.09 13.75
C ALA A 757 -29.31 -0.08 14.33
N ILE A 758 -29.61 -0.51 15.57
CA ILE A 758 -28.94 -1.63 16.22
C ILE A 758 -29.26 -2.94 15.48
N GLU A 759 -30.53 -3.14 15.12
CA GLU A 759 -30.98 -4.31 14.36
C GLU A 759 -30.37 -4.34 12.96
N THR A 760 -30.29 -3.20 12.26
CA THR A 760 -29.62 -3.12 10.95
C THR A 760 -28.11 -3.35 11.07
N LEU A 761 -27.43 -2.81 12.09
CA LEU A 761 -26.01 -3.09 12.36
C LEU A 761 -25.75 -4.57 12.63
N VAL A 762 -26.63 -5.27 13.36
CA VAL A 762 -26.52 -6.73 13.54
C VAL A 762 -26.66 -7.48 12.22
N GLY A 763 -27.54 -7.02 11.32
CA GLY A 763 -27.67 -7.55 9.96
C GLY A 763 -26.46 -7.29 9.04
N LEU A 764 -25.54 -6.39 9.42
CA LEU A 764 -24.32 -6.06 8.68
C LEU A 764 -23.06 -6.77 9.23
N LEU A 765 -23.22 -7.72 10.16
CA LEU A 765 -22.12 -8.51 10.72
C LEU A 765 -21.62 -9.64 9.81
N THR A 766 -22.31 -9.93 8.70
CA THR A 766 -21.88 -10.91 7.69
C THR A 766 -21.81 -10.27 6.30
N ASP A 767 -21.00 -10.88 5.43
CA ASP A 767 -20.96 -10.60 3.98
C ASP A 767 -20.61 -9.14 3.60
N GLN A 768 -19.92 -8.44 4.49
CA GLN A 768 -19.38 -7.08 4.29
C GLN A 768 -17.84 -7.08 4.26
N PRO A 769 -17.20 -6.12 3.57
CA PRO A 769 -15.75 -5.95 3.61
C PRO A 769 -15.26 -5.57 5.02
N GLU A 770 -14.00 -5.89 5.33
CA GLU A 770 -13.45 -5.76 6.69
C GLU A 770 -13.53 -4.33 7.25
N GLU A 771 -13.39 -3.29 6.43
CA GLU A 771 -13.52 -1.89 6.86
C GLU A 771 -14.92 -1.57 7.41
N VAL A 772 -15.97 -2.05 6.73
CA VAL A 772 -17.36 -1.94 7.21
C VAL A 772 -17.53 -2.76 8.49
N LEU A 773 -16.99 -3.98 8.55
CA LEU A 773 -17.06 -4.80 9.77
C LEU A 773 -16.36 -4.15 10.97
N VAL A 774 -15.20 -3.51 10.79
CA VAL A 774 -14.49 -2.76 11.84
C VAL A 774 -15.41 -1.71 12.44
N ASN A 775 -16.09 -0.93 11.60
CA ASN A 775 -16.98 0.14 12.02
C ASN A 775 -18.30 -0.37 12.63
N VAL A 776 -18.93 -1.38 12.02
CA VAL A 776 -20.17 -2.02 12.51
C VAL A 776 -19.95 -2.64 13.90
N VAL A 777 -18.89 -3.43 14.05
CA VAL A 777 -18.56 -4.08 15.33
C VAL A 777 -18.13 -3.04 16.37
N GLY A 778 -17.41 -2.00 15.97
CA GLY A 778 -17.09 -0.85 16.83
C GLY A 778 -18.36 -0.19 17.36
N ALA A 779 -19.31 0.15 16.49
CA ALA A 779 -20.59 0.73 16.86
C ALA A 779 -21.37 -0.14 17.85
N LEU A 780 -21.45 -1.44 17.60
CA LEU A 780 -22.12 -2.38 18.50
C LEU A 780 -21.39 -2.51 19.86
N GLY A 781 -20.06 -2.44 19.89
CA GLY A 781 -19.26 -2.45 21.11
C GLY A 781 -19.51 -1.24 22.03
N GLU A 782 -19.69 -0.05 21.47
CA GLU A 782 -20.10 1.15 22.23
C GLU A 782 -21.58 1.06 22.64
N CYS A 783 -22.48 0.66 21.73
CA CYS A 783 -23.91 0.51 22.04
C CYS A 783 -24.16 -0.51 23.16
N CYS A 784 -23.41 -1.62 23.19
CA CYS A 784 -23.49 -2.67 24.22
C CYS A 784 -22.87 -2.28 25.58
N GLN A 785 -22.51 -1.02 25.80
CA GLN A 785 -22.33 -0.50 27.16
C GLN A 785 -23.68 -0.33 27.89
N GLU A 786 -24.80 -0.13 27.17
CA GLU A 786 -26.15 -0.20 27.74
C GLU A 786 -26.70 -1.63 27.81
N TYR A 787 -27.35 -1.97 28.93
CA TYR A 787 -27.99 -3.27 29.15
C TYR A 787 -29.08 -3.57 28.12
N GLU A 788 -29.91 -2.58 27.80
CA GLU A 788 -31.01 -2.67 26.84
C GLU A 788 -30.51 -2.96 25.41
N THR A 789 -29.28 -2.55 25.06
CA THR A 789 -28.65 -2.93 23.78
C THR A 789 -28.20 -4.39 23.82
N ARG A 790 -27.56 -4.87 24.90
CA ARG A 790 -27.13 -6.28 25.02
C ARG A 790 -28.31 -7.22 24.78
N VAL A 791 -29.41 -6.96 25.49
CA VAL A 791 -30.68 -7.68 25.36
C VAL A 791 -31.22 -7.64 23.91
N LEU A 792 -31.06 -6.52 23.20
CA LEU A 792 -31.51 -6.37 21.81
C LEU A 792 -30.61 -7.11 20.82
N VAL A 793 -29.29 -6.94 20.89
CA VAL A 793 -28.31 -7.64 20.05
C VAL A 793 -28.42 -9.16 20.22
N ARG A 794 -28.64 -9.62 21.47
CA ARG A 794 -28.96 -11.02 21.78
C ARG A 794 -30.25 -11.49 21.10
N LYS A 795 -31.34 -10.73 21.21
CA LYS A 795 -32.63 -11.06 20.57
C LYS A 795 -32.56 -11.06 19.04
N CYS A 796 -31.68 -10.26 18.45
CA CYS A 796 -31.40 -10.23 17.01
C CYS A 796 -30.36 -11.29 16.56
N GLY A 797 -29.88 -12.15 17.47
CA GLY A 797 -28.91 -13.22 17.15
C GLY A 797 -27.46 -12.77 16.95
N GLY A 798 -27.15 -11.49 17.14
CA GLY A 798 -25.86 -10.88 16.78
C GLY A 798 -24.63 -11.41 17.53
N ILE A 799 -24.83 -12.16 18.62
CA ILE A 799 -23.74 -12.81 19.37
C ILE A 799 -23.01 -13.85 18.50
N GLN A 800 -23.72 -14.62 17.69
CA GLN A 800 -23.11 -15.67 16.87
C GLN A 800 -22.15 -15.10 15.82
N PRO A 801 -22.54 -14.10 14.98
CA PRO A 801 -21.59 -13.42 14.10
C PRO A 801 -20.41 -12.77 14.86
N LEU A 802 -20.66 -12.11 16.00
CA LEU A 802 -19.57 -11.52 16.81
C LEU A 802 -18.56 -12.57 17.29
N VAL A 803 -19.00 -13.75 17.73
CA VAL A 803 -18.08 -14.83 18.14
C VAL A 803 -17.35 -15.40 16.92
N ASN A 804 -18.02 -15.58 15.77
CA ASN A 804 -17.38 -16.07 14.54
C ASN A 804 -16.22 -15.15 14.08
N LEU A 805 -16.36 -13.83 14.23
CA LEU A 805 -15.33 -12.85 13.83
C LEU A 805 -14.07 -12.90 14.72
N LEU A 806 -14.07 -13.60 15.86
CA LEU A 806 -12.85 -13.82 16.69
C LEU A 806 -11.79 -14.69 15.99
N VAL A 807 -12.15 -15.40 14.92
CA VAL A 807 -11.26 -16.26 14.12
C VAL A 807 -10.55 -15.47 13.00
N GLY A 808 -10.91 -14.21 12.78
CA GLY A 808 -10.34 -13.36 11.72
C GLY A 808 -8.86 -13.01 11.92
N ILE A 809 -8.21 -12.50 10.86
CA ILE A 809 -6.80 -12.09 10.88
C ILE A 809 -6.60 -10.57 11.02
N ASN A 810 -7.61 -9.76 10.71
CA ASN A 810 -7.54 -8.30 10.76
C ASN A 810 -7.44 -7.79 12.21
N GLN A 811 -6.33 -7.12 12.52
CA GLN A 811 -5.99 -6.70 13.88
C GLN A 811 -6.93 -5.61 14.43
N ALA A 812 -7.41 -4.70 13.58
CA ALA A 812 -8.36 -3.65 13.98
C ALA A 812 -9.75 -4.25 14.25
N LEU A 813 -10.17 -5.18 13.40
CA LEU A 813 -11.43 -5.92 13.57
C LEU A 813 -11.40 -6.72 14.87
N LEU A 814 -10.35 -7.52 15.11
CA LEU A 814 -10.18 -8.29 16.34
C LEU A 814 -10.23 -7.43 17.62
N VAL A 815 -9.65 -6.23 17.60
CA VAL A 815 -9.75 -5.29 18.75
C VAL A 815 -11.19 -4.82 18.98
N ASN A 816 -11.97 -4.55 17.94
CA ASN A 816 -13.37 -4.17 18.10
C ASN A 816 -14.27 -5.38 18.47
N VAL A 817 -14.03 -6.56 17.87
CA VAL A 817 -14.79 -7.80 18.17
C VAL A 817 -14.58 -8.24 19.61
N THR A 818 -13.34 -8.26 20.10
CA THR A 818 -13.05 -8.58 21.51
C THR A 818 -13.77 -7.63 22.47
N LYS A 819 -13.78 -6.31 22.20
CA LYS A 819 -14.56 -5.33 22.99
C LYS A 819 -16.07 -5.61 22.93
N ALA A 820 -16.63 -5.85 21.76
CA ALA A 820 -18.06 -6.10 21.59
C ALA A 820 -18.52 -7.39 22.29
N VAL A 821 -17.76 -8.49 22.14
CA VAL A 821 -18.02 -9.76 22.84
C VAL A 821 -17.91 -9.58 24.35
N GLY A 822 -16.87 -8.89 24.84
CA GLY A 822 -16.73 -8.56 26.27
C GLY A 822 -17.86 -7.67 26.81
N ALA A 823 -18.33 -6.69 26.03
CA ALA A 823 -19.46 -5.84 26.39
C ALA A 823 -20.78 -6.63 26.46
N CYS A 824 -20.98 -7.60 25.58
CA CYS A 824 -22.13 -8.52 25.63
C CYS A 824 -22.03 -9.49 26.84
N ALA A 825 -20.83 -9.98 27.19
CA ALA A 825 -20.59 -10.90 28.30
C ALA A 825 -20.95 -10.36 29.70
N VAL A 826 -21.28 -9.06 29.82
CA VAL A 826 -21.84 -8.46 31.05
C VAL A 826 -23.30 -8.87 31.29
N GLU A 827 -24.05 -9.29 30.26
CA GLU A 827 -25.38 -9.89 30.43
C GLU A 827 -25.26 -11.42 30.58
N PRO A 828 -25.74 -12.05 31.67
CA PRO A 828 -25.59 -13.50 31.89
C PRO A 828 -26.19 -14.37 30.78
N GLU A 829 -27.32 -13.98 30.19
CA GLU A 829 -27.92 -14.68 29.05
C GLU A 829 -27.09 -14.57 27.77
N SER A 830 -26.41 -13.44 27.55
CA SER A 830 -25.43 -13.30 26.46
C SER A 830 -24.19 -14.14 26.75
N MET A 831 -23.73 -14.15 28.00
CA MET A 831 -22.55 -14.93 28.42
C MET A 831 -22.77 -16.44 28.26
N MET A 832 -23.95 -16.96 28.61
CA MET A 832 -24.33 -18.36 28.34
C MET A 832 -24.34 -18.71 26.84
N ILE A 833 -24.52 -17.73 25.93
CA ILE A 833 -24.44 -17.95 24.48
C ILE A 833 -22.97 -17.90 24.03
N ILE A 834 -22.19 -16.91 24.50
CA ILE A 834 -20.76 -16.79 24.21
C ILE A 834 -20.00 -18.07 24.61
N ASP A 835 -20.31 -18.63 25.77
CA ASP A 835 -19.73 -19.88 26.29
C ASP A 835 -20.04 -21.09 25.38
N ARG A 836 -21.32 -21.30 25.06
CA ARG A 836 -21.79 -22.37 24.14
C ARG A 836 -21.21 -22.30 22.73
N LEU A 837 -20.64 -21.16 22.34
CA LEU A 837 -20.03 -20.92 21.04
C LEU A 837 -18.49 -20.89 21.10
N ASP A 838 -17.90 -21.45 22.16
CA ASP A 838 -16.45 -21.46 22.39
C ASP A 838 -15.81 -20.05 22.49
N GLY A 839 -16.61 -19.01 22.67
CA GLY A 839 -16.15 -17.61 22.61
C GLY A 839 -15.06 -17.29 23.64
N VAL A 840 -15.13 -17.87 24.85
CA VAL A 840 -14.07 -17.72 25.87
C VAL A 840 -12.77 -18.40 25.44
N ARG A 841 -12.86 -19.59 24.82
CA ARG A 841 -11.71 -20.34 24.28
C ARG A 841 -11.07 -19.59 23.11
N LEU A 842 -11.87 -18.95 22.26
CA LEU A 842 -11.40 -18.08 21.18
C LEU A 842 -10.73 -16.82 21.71
N LEU A 843 -11.31 -16.13 22.69
CA LEU A 843 -10.66 -15.00 23.39
C LEU A 843 -9.31 -15.42 24.02
N TRP A 844 -9.23 -16.61 24.62
CA TRP A 844 -7.99 -17.15 25.17
C TRP A 844 -6.94 -17.47 24.09
N SER A 845 -7.37 -17.84 22.87
CA SER A 845 -6.45 -18.04 21.74
C SER A 845 -5.82 -16.72 21.28
N LEU A 846 -6.57 -15.61 21.31
CA LEU A 846 -6.10 -14.29 20.91
C LEU A 846 -5.02 -13.70 21.85
N LEU A 847 -4.91 -14.21 23.09
CA LEU A 847 -3.77 -13.93 23.99
C LEU A 847 -2.41 -14.37 23.39
N LYS A 848 -2.40 -15.27 22.41
CA LYS A 848 -1.18 -15.70 21.68
C LYS A 848 -0.85 -14.82 20.48
N ASN A 849 -1.77 -13.95 20.02
CA ASN A 849 -1.59 -13.10 18.84
C ASN A 849 -0.35 -12.19 18.97
N PRO A 850 0.47 -11.97 17.93
CA PRO A 850 1.65 -11.11 18.04
C PRO A 850 1.33 -9.66 18.44
N HIS A 851 0.18 -9.11 18.02
CA HIS A 851 -0.14 -7.69 18.16
C HIS A 851 -0.56 -7.31 19.60
N PRO A 852 0.10 -6.34 20.27
CA PRO A 852 -0.19 -6.00 21.66
C PRO A 852 -1.63 -5.55 21.94
N HIS A 853 -2.23 -4.73 21.06
CA HIS A 853 -3.60 -4.26 21.30
C HIS A 853 -4.64 -5.39 21.19
N VAL A 854 -4.40 -6.42 20.37
CA VAL A 854 -5.26 -7.62 20.31
C VAL A 854 -5.15 -8.39 21.64
N LYS A 855 -3.93 -8.62 22.15
CA LYS A 855 -3.71 -9.23 23.47
C LYS A 855 -4.40 -8.47 24.59
N ALA A 856 -4.22 -7.15 24.65
CA ALA A 856 -4.79 -6.30 25.69
C ALA A 856 -6.33 -6.27 25.65
N SER A 857 -6.90 -6.24 24.45
CA SER A 857 -8.35 -6.22 24.23
C SER A 857 -8.99 -7.58 24.54
N ALA A 858 -8.34 -8.69 24.18
CA ALA A 858 -8.77 -10.04 24.54
C ALA A 858 -8.70 -10.30 26.06
N ALA A 859 -7.60 -9.91 26.72
CA ALA A 859 -7.47 -10.00 28.17
C ALA A 859 -8.52 -9.16 28.91
N TRP A 860 -8.86 -7.98 28.39
CA TRP A 860 -9.95 -7.16 28.92
C TRP A 860 -11.32 -7.84 28.75
N ALA A 861 -11.59 -8.40 27.57
CA ALA A 861 -12.84 -9.11 27.26
C ALA A 861 -13.05 -10.37 28.13
N LEU A 862 -11.98 -11.05 28.54
CA LEU A 862 -12.07 -12.18 29.46
C LEU A 862 -12.58 -11.79 30.86
N CYS A 863 -12.41 -10.54 31.31
CA CYS A 863 -12.84 -10.10 32.64
C CYS A 863 -14.37 -10.27 32.87
N PRO A 864 -15.27 -9.69 32.04
CA PRO A 864 -16.71 -9.93 32.17
C PRO A 864 -17.12 -11.37 31.85
N CYS A 865 -16.41 -12.08 30.96
CA CYS A 865 -16.67 -13.50 30.71
C CYS A 865 -16.47 -14.35 31.97
N ILE A 866 -15.33 -14.19 32.65
CA ILE A 866 -15.01 -14.92 33.88
C ILE A 866 -15.93 -14.48 35.04
N GLN A 867 -16.31 -13.20 35.10
CA GLN A 867 -17.19 -12.69 36.16
C GLN A 867 -18.64 -13.20 36.06
N ASN A 868 -19.16 -13.49 34.85
CA ASN A 868 -20.56 -13.86 34.63
C ASN A 868 -20.76 -15.31 34.12
N ALA A 869 -19.67 -16.08 33.99
CA ALA A 869 -19.73 -17.52 33.79
C ALA A 869 -20.23 -18.23 35.06
N LYS A 870 -21.05 -19.28 34.90
CA LYS A 870 -21.58 -20.05 36.04
C LYS A 870 -20.48 -20.81 36.78
N ASP A 871 -19.66 -21.53 36.03
CA ASP A 871 -18.64 -22.44 36.54
C ASP A 871 -17.24 -21.90 36.20
N ALA A 872 -17.05 -20.59 36.42
CA ALA A 872 -15.88 -19.82 36.00
C ALA A 872 -14.54 -20.42 36.46
N GLY A 873 -14.51 -21.02 37.65
CA GLY A 873 -13.34 -21.71 38.20
C GLY A 873 -12.90 -22.91 37.36
N GLU A 874 -13.84 -23.78 36.97
CA GLU A 874 -13.59 -24.97 36.15
C GLU A 874 -13.33 -24.59 34.69
N MET A 875 -14.12 -23.66 34.15
CA MET A 875 -13.97 -23.12 32.78
C MET A 875 -12.54 -22.65 32.51
N VAL A 876 -11.97 -21.83 33.41
CA VAL A 876 -10.59 -21.32 33.26
C VAL A 876 -9.55 -22.45 33.31
N ARG A 877 -9.77 -23.49 34.13
CA ARG A 877 -8.87 -24.66 34.25
C ARG A 877 -8.97 -25.63 33.07
N SER A 878 -10.11 -25.66 32.38
CA SER A 878 -10.29 -26.47 31.15
C SER A 878 -9.31 -26.07 30.03
N PHE A 879 -8.85 -24.82 30.04
CA PHE A 879 -7.88 -24.31 29.07
C PHE A 879 -6.47 -24.76 29.43
N VAL A 880 -6.04 -25.91 28.90
CA VAL A 880 -4.69 -26.49 29.11
C VAL A 880 -3.59 -25.46 28.78
N GLY A 881 -2.74 -25.15 29.76
CA GLY A 881 -1.71 -24.11 29.65
C GLY A 881 -2.22 -22.66 29.64
N GLY A 882 -3.53 -22.46 29.83
CA GLY A 882 -4.19 -21.16 29.76
C GLY A 882 -3.79 -20.23 30.90
N LEU A 883 -3.74 -20.75 32.13
CA LEU A 883 -3.25 -20.01 33.31
C LEU A 883 -1.76 -19.66 33.19
N GLU A 884 -0.92 -20.60 32.74
CA GLU A 884 0.50 -20.35 32.48
C GLU A 884 0.70 -19.25 31.43
N LEU A 885 -0.11 -19.23 30.36
CA LEU A 885 -0.07 -18.19 29.33
C LEU A 885 -0.41 -16.80 29.93
N VAL A 886 -1.45 -16.69 30.76
CA VAL A 886 -1.83 -15.43 31.41
C VAL A 886 -0.72 -14.92 32.33
N VAL A 887 -0.12 -15.80 33.14
CA VAL A 887 1.01 -15.44 34.01
C VAL A 887 2.25 -15.05 33.18
N ASN A 888 2.54 -15.77 32.08
CA ASN A 888 3.64 -15.43 31.17
C ASN A 888 3.47 -14.05 30.50
N LEU A 889 2.24 -13.58 30.25
CA LEU A 889 2.01 -12.25 29.66
C LEU A 889 2.42 -11.08 30.59
N LEU A 890 2.60 -11.31 31.90
CA LEU A 890 3.22 -10.33 32.81
C LEU A 890 4.68 -9.99 32.46
N LYS A 891 5.29 -10.71 31.51
CA LYS A 891 6.62 -10.46 30.96
C LYS A 891 6.60 -9.49 29.76
N SER A 892 5.45 -8.93 29.39
CA SER A 892 5.30 -8.01 28.25
C SER A 892 5.76 -6.58 28.57
N ASP A 893 6.45 -5.93 27.64
CA ASP A 893 6.84 -4.52 27.76
C ASP A 893 5.66 -3.54 27.55
N ASN A 894 4.52 -4.01 27.02
CA ASN A 894 3.38 -3.16 26.73
C ASN A 894 2.49 -2.97 27.99
N LYS A 895 2.49 -1.74 28.52
CA LYS A 895 1.75 -1.36 29.74
C LYS A 895 0.24 -1.59 29.65
N GLU A 896 -0.37 -1.53 28.47
CA GLU A 896 -1.80 -1.82 28.30
C GLU A 896 -2.09 -3.32 28.37
N VAL A 897 -1.24 -4.16 27.74
CA VAL A 897 -1.30 -5.62 27.90
C VAL A 897 -1.16 -5.99 29.37
N LEU A 898 -0.15 -5.44 30.06
CA LEU A 898 0.04 -5.67 31.49
C LEU A 898 -1.19 -5.28 32.33
N ALA A 899 -1.80 -4.14 32.05
CA ALA A 899 -2.97 -3.66 32.80
C ALA A 899 -4.18 -4.58 32.62
N SER A 900 -4.51 -4.95 31.38
CA SER A 900 -5.60 -5.90 31.09
C SER A 900 -5.32 -7.31 31.62
N VAL A 901 -4.07 -7.76 31.61
CA VAL A 901 -3.68 -9.06 32.17
C VAL A 901 -3.78 -9.06 33.69
N CYS A 902 -3.43 -7.97 34.37
CA CYS A 902 -3.66 -7.84 35.82
C CYS A 902 -5.17 -7.82 36.16
N ALA A 903 -6.00 -7.15 35.36
CA ALA A 903 -7.46 -7.18 35.51
C ALA A 903 -8.05 -8.60 35.30
N ALA A 904 -7.51 -9.36 34.34
CA ALA A 904 -7.89 -10.76 34.13
C ALA A 904 -7.46 -11.63 35.33
N ILE A 905 -6.23 -11.48 35.82
CA ILE A 905 -5.72 -12.19 37.02
C ILE A 905 -6.58 -11.88 38.25
N THR A 906 -7.00 -10.62 38.44
CA THR A 906 -7.91 -10.20 39.54
C THR A 906 -9.24 -10.97 39.52
N ASN A 907 -9.73 -11.35 38.33
CA ASN A 907 -10.95 -12.13 38.18
C ASN A 907 -10.71 -13.64 38.31
N ILE A 908 -9.61 -14.16 37.74
CA ILE A 908 -9.18 -15.55 37.87
C ILE A 908 -8.92 -15.92 39.34
N ALA A 909 -8.26 -15.04 40.08
CA ALA A 909 -7.91 -15.21 41.50
C ALA A 909 -9.09 -15.12 42.49
N LYS A 910 -10.34 -14.99 42.00
CA LYS A 910 -11.55 -15.14 42.83
C LYS A 910 -11.81 -16.61 43.19
N ASP A 911 -11.36 -17.54 42.35
CA ASP A 911 -11.42 -18.98 42.58
C ASP A 911 -10.11 -19.46 43.24
N GLN A 912 -10.23 -20.30 44.27
CA GLN A 912 -9.08 -20.72 45.09
C GLN A 912 -8.16 -21.71 44.36
N GLU A 913 -8.70 -22.59 43.52
CA GLU A 913 -7.90 -23.56 42.77
C GLU A 913 -7.12 -22.87 41.64
N ASN A 914 -7.76 -21.91 40.95
CA ASN A 914 -7.09 -21.00 40.02
C ASN A 914 -5.97 -20.21 40.69
N LEU A 915 -6.24 -19.64 41.88
CA LEU A 915 -5.25 -18.85 42.63
C LEU A 915 -4.05 -19.70 43.08
N ALA A 916 -4.26 -20.96 43.44
CA ALA A 916 -3.18 -21.91 43.67
C ALA A 916 -2.31 -22.11 42.41
N VAL A 917 -2.92 -22.45 41.27
CA VAL A 917 -2.19 -22.75 40.04
C VAL A 917 -1.42 -21.55 39.49
N ILE A 918 -1.96 -20.32 39.54
CA ILE A 918 -1.19 -19.13 39.14
C ILE A 918 -0.06 -18.79 40.14
N THR A 919 -0.21 -19.17 41.41
CA THR A 919 0.88 -19.05 42.40
C THR A 919 2.04 -19.96 42.04
N ASP A 920 1.75 -21.23 41.71
CA ASP A 920 2.76 -22.22 41.30
C ASP A 920 3.44 -21.85 39.97
N HIS A 921 2.72 -21.19 39.05
CA HIS A 921 3.30 -20.60 37.84
C HIS A 921 4.12 -19.31 38.07
N GLY A 922 4.26 -18.85 39.32
CA GLY A 922 5.14 -17.74 39.69
C GLY A 922 4.55 -16.33 39.49
N VAL A 923 3.23 -16.17 39.65
CA VAL A 923 2.58 -14.85 39.53
C VAL A 923 3.12 -13.81 40.52
N VAL A 924 3.49 -14.22 41.74
CA VAL A 924 3.94 -13.31 42.82
C VAL A 924 5.26 -12.59 42.48
N PRO A 925 6.36 -13.25 42.08
CA PRO A 925 7.56 -12.58 41.58
C PRO A 925 7.30 -11.63 40.39
N LEU A 926 6.40 -12.01 39.48
CA LEU A 926 6.14 -11.24 38.26
C LEU A 926 5.34 -9.97 38.56
N LEU A 927 4.25 -10.04 39.34
CA LEU A 927 3.52 -8.86 39.79
C LEU A 927 4.42 -7.94 40.64
N SER A 928 5.26 -8.51 41.51
CA SER A 928 6.22 -7.74 42.33
C SER A 928 7.21 -6.94 41.47
N LYS A 929 7.73 -7.54 40.39
CA LYS A 929 8.63 -6.87 39.44
C LYS A 929 7.96 -5.68 38.73
N LEU A 930 6.64 -5.73 38.51
CA LEU A 930 5.89 -4.66 37.86
C LEU A 930 5.51 -3.50 38.79
N ALA A 931 5.66 -3.65 40.11
CA ALA A 931 5.21 -2.68 41.10
C ALA A 931 5.93 -1.32 41.04
N ASN A 932 7.08 -1.23 40.37
CA ASN A 932 7.76 0.04 40.11
C ASN A 932 7.32 0.65 38.76
N THR A 933 6.11 1.19 38.71
CA THR A 933 5.53 1.80 37.49
C THR A 933 4.84 3.15 37.73
N ASN A 934 4.81 3.96 36.68
CA ASN A 934 4.27 5.32 36.63
C ASN A 934 3.10 5.44 35.62
N ASN A 935 2.26 4.41 35.52
CA ASN A 935 1.06 4.42 34.70
C ASN A 935 -0.13 3.98 35.54
N ASP A 936 -1.04 4.91 35.84
CA ASP A 936 -2.09 4.70 36.85
C ASP A 936 -3.11 3.62 36.48
N LYS A 937 -3.44 3.44 35.18
CA LYS A 937 -4.23 2.29 34.68
C LYS A 937 -3.58 0.95 35.05
N LEU A 938 -2.26 0.83 34.92
CA LEU A 938 -1.53 -0.35 35.38
C LEU A 938 -1.42 -0.41 36.91
N ARG A 939 -1.16 0.71 37.60
CA ARG A 939 -1.09 0.75 39.08
C ARG A 939 -2.36 0.20 39.73
N ARG A 940 -3.52 0.66 39.26
CA ARG A 940 -4.86 0.19 39.70
C ARG A 940 -4.95 -1.33 39.61
N HIS A 941 -4.92 -1.87 38.39
CA HIS A 941 -5.17 -3.30 38.18
C HIS A 941 -4.06 -4.19 38.76
N LEU A 942 -2.82 -3.71 38.86
CA LEU A 942 -1.74 -4.40 39.54
C LEU A 942 -1.96 -4.46 41.06
N ALA A 943 -2.43 -3.38 41.68
CA ALA A 943 -2.80 -3.40 43.10
C ALA A 943 -4.02 -4.30 43.35
N GLU A 944 -5.06 -4.25 42.51
CA GLU A 944 -6.20 -5.18 42.55
C GLU A 944 -5.74 -6.65 42.46
N ALA A 945 -4.80 -6.96 41.55
CA ALA A 945 -4.27 -8.31 41.37
C ALA A 945 -3.43 -8.78 42.56
N ILE A 946 -2.55 -7.92 43.10
CA ILE A 946 -1.74 -8.22 44.30
C ILE A 946 -2.65 -8.43 45.51
N SER A 947 -3.68 -7.59 45.69
CA SER A 947 -4.69 -7.71 46.76
C SER A 947 -5.34 -9.09 46.77
N ARG A 948 -5.84 -9.56 45.62
CA ARG A 948 -6.41 -10.92 45.49
C ARG A 948 -5.36 -12.01 45.70
N CYS A 949 -4.15 -11.84 45.15
CA CYS A 949 -3.09 -12.85 45.28
C CYS A 949 -2.59 -13.02 46.73
N CYS A 950 -2.72 -12.02 47.60
CA CYS A 950 -2.34 -12.10 49.02
C CYS A 950 -3.24 -13.02 49.87
N MET A 951 -4.41 -13.39 49.35
CA MET A 951 -5.39 -14.25 50.04
C MET A 951 -4.99 -15.75 50.08
N TRP A 952 -3.87 -16.14 49.45
CA TRP A 952 -3.43 -17.53 49.33
C TRP A 952 -2.09 -17.82 50.01
N GLY A 953 -2.07 -18.88 50.82
CA GLY A 953 -0.85 -19.49 51.36
C GLY A 953 0.12 -18.50 52.00
N ARG A 954 1.36 -18.46 51.48
CA ARG A 954 2.42 -17.54 51.92
C ARG A 954 2.60 -16.32 51.02
N ASN A 955 1.70 -16.08 50.06
CA ASN A 955 1.87 -15.03 49.04
C ASN A 955 2.07 -13.65 49.64
N ARG A 956 1.33 -13.31 50.71
CA ARG A 956 1.49 -12.05 51.48
C ARG A 956 2.93 -11.80 51.95
N VAL A 957 3.62 -12.86 52.41
CA VAL A 957 5.02 -12.79 52.88
C VAL A 957 5.96 -12.67 51.69
N ALA A 958 5.72 -13.47 50.65
CA ALA A 958 6.52 -13.44 49.43
C ALA A 958 6.45 -12.07 48.72
N PHE A 959 5.31 -11.37 48.70
CA PHE A 959 5.23 -9.99 48.19
C PHE A 959 6.10 -9.00 49.00
N GLY A 960 6.30 -9.24 50.29
CA GLY A 960 7.28 -8.54 51.13
C GLY A 960 8.72 -8.88 50.76
N GLU A 961 9.04 -10.18 50.68
CA GLU A 961 10.37 -10.70 50.29
C GLU A 961 10.81 -10.19 48.90
N TYR A 962 9.88 -10.13 47.93
CA TYR A 962 10.08 -9.55 46.59
C TYR A 962 9.91 -8.01 46.53
N LYS A 963 9.78 -7.35 47.69
CA LYS A 963 9.81 -5.88 47.88
C LYS A 963 8.70 -5.09 47.17
N ALA A 964 7.54 -5.70 46.94
CA ALA A 964 6.39 -5.03 46.29
C ALA A 964 5.74 -3.94 47.18
N VAL A 965 5.88 -4.03 48.51
CA VAL A 965 5.20 -3.17 49.49
C VAL A 965 5.58 -1.69 49.36
N ALA A 966 6.88 -1.37 49.30
CA ALA A 966 7.35 0.02 49.26
C ALA A 966 6.91 0.79 47.98
N PRO A 967 6.99 0.19 46.77
CA PRO A 967 6.37 0.77 45.57
C PRO A 967 4.85 0.96 45.68
N LEU A 968 4.10 0.03 46.30
CA LEU A 968 2.66 0.20 46.53
C LEU A 968 2.36 1.39 47.46
N VAL A 969 3.16 1.62 48.51
CA VAL A 969 3.02 2.83 49.35
C VAL A 969 3.26 4.13 48.55
N HIS A 970 4.03 4.09 47.47
CA HIS A 970 4.18 5.23 46.56
C HIS A 970 2.94 5.47 45.69
N TYR A 971 2.11 4.45 45.40
CA TYR A 971 0.87 4.63 44.64
C TYR A 971 -0.18 5.46 45.40
N LEU A 972 -0.09 5.55 46.74
CA LEU A 972 -0.88 6.44 47.59
C LEU A 972 -0.55 7.94 47.41
N LYS A 973 0.23 8.29 46.38
CA LYS A 973 0.59 9.65 45.96
C LYS A 973 0.17 9.93 44.52
N SER A 974 -0.76 9.15 43.99
CA SER A 974 -1.40 9.43 42.70
C SER A 974 -2.46 10.53 42.86
N ASP A 975 -2.98 11.04 41.74
CA ASP A 975 -4.16 11.89 41.71
C ASP A 975 -5.45 11.07 41.41
N ASP A 976 -5.32 9.77 41.13
CA ASP A 976 -6.46 8.89 40.79
C ASP A 976 -7.02 8.14 42.01
N THR A 977 -8.25 8.49 42.41
CA THR A 977 -9.01 7.81 43.48
C THR A 977 -9.11 6.30 43.28
N ASN A 978 -9.19 5.80 42.04
CA ASN A 978 -9.26 4.37 41.76
C ASN A 978 -7.94 3.66 42.10
N VAL A 979 -6.80 4.34 41.88
CA VAL A 979 -5.49 3.83 42.33
C VAL A 979 -5.42 3.83 43.85
N HIS A 980 -5.98 4.84 44.52
CA HIS A 980 -6.06 4.86 45.99
C HIS A 980 -6.91 3.71 46.55
N GLN A 981 -8.13 3.51 46.06
CA GLN A 981 -9.02 2.39 46.43
C GLN A 981 -8.29 1.04 46.28
N ALA A 982 -7.77 0.75 45.08
CA ALA A 982 -7.05 -0.50 44.79
C ALA A 982 -5.78 -0.68 45.65
N THR A 983 -5.02 0.39 45.86
CA THR A 983 -3.77 0.35 46.65
C THR A 983 -4.06 0.18 48.14
N ALA A 984 -5.06 0.87 48.69
CA ALA A 984 -5.46 0.70 50.08
C ALA A 984 -5.95 -0.73 50.35
N GLN A 985 -6.73 -1.32 49.43
CA GLN A 985 -7.12 -2.73 49.51
C GLN A 985 -5.90 -3.68 49.48
N ALA A 986 -4.94 -3.45 48.58
CA ALA A 986 -3.71 -4.25 48.51
C ALA A 986 -2.86 -4.14 49.79
N LEU A 987 -2.65 -2.91 50.29
CA LEU A 987 -1.89 -2.66 51.52
C LEU A 987 -2.62 -3.22 52.75
N TYR A 988 -3.95 -3.19 52.79
CA TYR A 988 -4.73 -3.86 53.84
C TYR A 988 -4.46 -5.37 53.85
N GLN A 989 -4.57 -6.06 52.72
CA GLN A 989 -4.29 -7.50 52.63
C GLN A 989 -2.82 -7.85 52.96
N LEU A 990 -1.87 -7.00 52.55
CA LEU A 990 -0.45 -7.14 52.90
C LEU A 990 -0.18 -6.89 54.40
N SER A 991 -0.96 -6.02 55.05
CA SER A 991 -0.78 -5.63 56.47
C SER A 991 -1.17 -6.70 57.49
N GLU A 992 -1.75 -7.82 57.06
CA GLU A 992 -1.90 -8.99 57.94
C GLU A 992 -0.54 -9.66 58.28
N ASP A 993 0.53 -9.29 57.58
CA ASP A 993 1.90 -9.67 57.87
C ASP A 993 2.68 -8.56 58.61
N ALA A 994 3.57 -8.96 59.52
CA ALA A 994 4.29 -8.05 60.41
C ALA A 994 5.45 -7.31 59.73
N ASP A 995 6.22 -7.98 58.87
CA ASP A 995 7.37 -7.38 58.19
C ASP A 995 6.89 -6.44 57.07
N ASN A 996 5.77 -6.77 56.44
CA ASN A 996 5.01 -5.87 55.58
C ASN A 996 4.56 -4.60 56.32
N CYS A 997 3.98 -4.72 57.53
CA CYS A 997 3.58 -3.57 58.35
C CYS A 997 4.77 -2.65 58.70
N ILE A 998 5.92 -3.21 59.05
CA ILE A 998 7.16 -2.44 59.29
C ILE A 998 7.55 -1.68 58.03
N THR A 999 7.59 -2.37 56.88
CA THR A 999 7.94 -1.78 55.58
C THR A 999 6.97 -0.64 55.20
N MET A 1000 5.67 -0.78 55.46
CA MET A 1000 4.68 0.29 55.23
C MET A 1000 4.90 1.51 56.12
N HIS A 1001 5.21 1.28 57.41
CA HIS A 1001 5.47 2.35 58.36
C HIS A 1001 6.74 3.13 57.99
N GLU A 1002 7.84 2.44 57.65
CA GLU A 1002 9.10 3.06 57.21
C GLU A 1002 8.94 3.91 55.94
N ASN A 1003 8.06 3.50 55.01
CA ASN A 1003 7.75 4.26 53.80
C ASN A 1003 6.69 5.36 54.01
N GLY A 1004 6.24 5.58 55.25
CA GLY A 1004 5.34 6.67 55.63
C GLY A 1004 3.85 6.46 55.32
N ALA A 1005 3.42 5.21 55.05
CA ALA A 1005 2.06 4.90 54.63
C ALA A 1005 0.98 5.45 55.58
N VAL A 1006 1.23 5.41 56.89
CA VAL A 1006 0.27 5.83 57.93
C VAL A 1006 -0.25 7.25 57.71
N LYS A 1007 0.58 8.20 57.26
CA LYS A 1007 0.11 9.57 57.00
C LYS A 1007 -0.85 9.61 55.82
N LEU A 1008 -0.47 9.00 54.70
CA LEU A 1008 -1.27 9.00 53.46
C LEU A 1008 -2.61 8.27 53.67
N LEU A 1009 -2.59 7.16 54.40
CA LEU A 1009 -3.80 6.41 54.75
C LEU A 1009 -4.71 7.19 55.72
N LEU A 1010 -4.16 7.97 56.66
CA LEU A 1010 -4.97 8.81 57.57
C LEU A 1010 -5.75 9.88 56.80
N ASP A 1011 -5.11 10.52 55.80
CA ASP A 1011 -5.78 11.46 54.91
C ASP A 1011 -6.92 10.75 54.12
N MET A 1012 -6.71 9.49 53.72
CA MET A 1012 -7.71 8.67 53.00
C MET A 1012 -8.85 8.12 53.86
N VAL A 1013 -8.72 8.02 55.19
CA VAL A 1013 -9.86 7.71 56.08
C VAL A 1013 -10.91 8.82 56.04
N GLY A 1014 -10.55 10.04 55.63
CA GLY A 1014 -11.49 11.14 55.34
C GLY A 1014 -12.19 11.06 53.97
N SER A 1015 -11.98 9.99 53.19
CA SER A 1015 -12.58 9.81 51.86
C SER A 1015 -14.11 9.67 51.90
N PRO A 1016 -14.84 10.18 50.88
CA PRO A 1016 -16.26 9.85 50.67
C PRO A 1016 -16.49 8.45 50.04
N ASP A 1017 -15.43 7.75 49.65
CA ASP A 1017 -15.46 6.35 49.18
C ASP A 1017 -15.35 5.39 50.38
N GLU A 1018 -16.41 4.63 50.63
CA GLU A 1018 -16.55 3.69 51.75
C GLU A 1018 -15.56 2.50 51.65
N GLU A 1019 -15.27 1.99 50.45
CA GLU A 1019 -14.30 0.89 50.28
C GLU A 1019 -12.87 1.36 50.55
N LEU A 1020 -12.52 2.58 50.10
CA LEU A 1020 -11.24 3.20 50.40
C LEU A 1020 -11.12 3.53 51.90
N GLN A 1021 -12.19 4.04 52.53
CA GLN A 1021 -12.23 4.32 53.96
C GLN A 1021 -12.04 3.04 54.80
N GLU A 1022 -12.77 1.97 54.50
CA GLU A 1022 -12.62 0.69 55.22
C GLU A 1022 -11.21 0.11 55.06
N ALA A 1023 -10.70 0.05 53.82
CA ALA A 1023 -9.37 -0.50 53.56
C ALA A 1023 -8.25 0.32 54.22
N ALA A 1024 -8.33 1.65 54.18
CA ALA A 1024 -7.36 2.53 54.85
C ALA A 1024 -7.41 2.38 56.38
N ALA A 1025 -8.62 2.36 56.96
CA ALA A 1025 -8.80 2.16 58.40
C ALA A 1025 -8.34 0.76 58.86
N GLY A 1026 -8.63 -0.29 58.07
CA GLY A 1026 -8.19 -1.67 58.32
C GLY A 1026 -6.66 -1.80 58.31
N CYS A 1027 -6.00 -1.21 57.30
CA CYS A 1027 -4.54 -1.18 57.20
C CYS A 1027 -3.88 -0.45 58.39
N ILE A 1028 -4.39 0.75 58.75
CA ILE A 1028 -3.92 1.48 59.94
C ILE A 1028 -4.15 0.68 61.23
N SER A 1029 -5.30 -0.01 61.35
CA SER A 1029 -5.63 -0.85 62.50
C SER A 1029 -4.62 -1.97 62.69
N ASN A 1030 -4.22 -2.66 61.61
CA ASN A 1030 -3.19 -3.70 61.63
C ASN A 1030 -1.81 -3.15 62.02
N ILE A 1031 -1.37 -2.03 61.41
CA ILE A 1031 -0.10 -1.37 61.77
C ILE A 1031 -0.10 -0.96 63.25
N ARG A 1032 -1.21 -0.40 63.78
CA ARG A 1032 -1.29 -0.02 65.20
C ARG A 1032 -1.38 -1.23 66.14
N ARG A 1033 -2.03 -2.34 65.74
CA ARG A 1033 -2.03 -3.61 66.50
C ARG A 1033 -0.61 -4.16 66.65
N LEU A 1034 0.20 -4.15 65.59
CA LEU A 1034 1.60 -4.55 65.66
C LEU A 1034 2.41 -3.65 66.59
N ALA A 1035 2.27 -2.32 66.45
CA ALA A 1035 2.95 -1.36 67.34
C ALA A 1035 2.55 -1.56 68.82
N LEU A 1036 1.27 -1.80 69.11
CA LEU A 1036 0.77 -2.12 70.46
C LEU A 1036 1.30 -3.45 71.00
N ALA A 1037 1.51 -4.45 70.15
CA ALA A 1037 2.12 -5.72 70.54
C ALA A 1037 3.60 -5.54 70.90
N ILE A 1038 4.35 -4.78 70.11
CA ILE A 1038 5.76 -4.43 70.36
C ILE A 1038 5.90 -3.54 71.61
N GLU A 1039 4.98 -2.59 71.83
CA GLU A 1039 4.91 -1.80 73.06
C GLU A 1039 4.73 -2.69 74.28
N LYS A 1040 3.75 -3.61 74.27
CA LYS A 1040 3.51 -4.54 75.37
C LYS A 1040 4.71 -5.46 75.64
N ALA A 1041 5.32 -6.02 74.58
CA ALA A 1041 6.48 -6.89 74.66
C ALA A 1041 7.79 -6.20 75.13
N ARG A 1042 7.76 -4.88 75.38
CA ARG A 1042 8.84 -4.13 76.04
C ARG A 1042 8.60 -3.86 77.52
N TYR A 1043 7.39 -4.16 78.03
CA TYR A 1043 6.99 -3.97 79.44
C TYR A 1043 6.61 -5.30 80.12
N THR A 1044 6.83 -6.43 79.46
CA THR A 1044 6.71 -7.81 79.97
C THR A 1044 8.05 -8.51 79.89
#